data_AF-A0AAN6W5Y3-F1
#
_entry.id   AF-A0AAN6W5Y3-F1
#
_cell.length_a   1.000
_cell.length_b   1.000
_cell.length_c   1.000
_cell.angle_alpha   90.00
_cell.angle_beta   90.00
_cell.angle_gamma   90.00
#
_symmetry.space_group_name_H-M   'P 1'
#
loop_
_entity.id
_entity.type
_entity.pdbx_description
1 polymer ?
#
loop_
_entity_poly.entity_id
_entity_poly.type
_entity_poly.pdbx_seq_one_letter_code
_entity_poly.pdbx_strand_id
1 'polypeptide(L)'
;MDSEAALNQTLFDIHKIAIIGAGPCGLAAAKYLVAQNVFKKIDIFEQQSEVGGVWKYSAKPSENHRVPQVSPECPPDLPLKPGDGNDDKGPVFPSPMYELLHTNIPRGLMPFTDFPFRDDLLIFPSRDDVQTYLVQYSRDIRHLISFSTEVKNVRSRQNAEGKDQWDVDVLSLQTGELTSATYDAVVVASGHYSIIYIPDIKAISEFNRTYPEVISHSKYYRTPEPFRNKKVIVVGNAASGLDIASQISQVSQQPLLLSVRTPTPEANLEWTGAEEVPEIEEFLVVDKAVRFKDGRVEKDIDAIVFATGYLYSFPFLTSLQPPLVTDGRRVRGLYKHLFHIDHPTLVFPGLPIKVVPFPVSQSQAAIFSRVWANLLPLPSVDEMKRWEDKESKEKGSKYHVWPVGADSDWITKSETPGKEPPRWSEELCWQRTIHMKAKLRFELQGRKAKSLKELGFATMASLVYRDGSRQGAGGLSDDDDKPLPLNFTHLYSEITKHRNASKIKAIYKFFQIPGILNIAGGLPNAQFFPYDTLEAQAAKPERWSPSSGSSNPSAANHITIPHDDSTQKDLLQKIDLATALQYGMAQGYPPLLSWIRQFTREHLHPDAPYKGGPEVILTCGSTDGFAKALNLFVTPWRDTDPIEERPGMLCETYVYTNIPNQATPQGVQMVPVETDKAGMAVSGPGGLEDVLANWDSTKGKRPHLLYTVTLGHNPTGILLSVERKRAIYAICSKYDVIIIEDEPYWYLQFPDAASEEAKSRGLPPPNSPPVTTATNRPSSGFPFLDSLTPSFTPLDIDGRVVRLDTFSKTVAPGCRLGWITAQPSLIERFERITEATTQQPSGFVQSLISKLLIAPPVSPAPSSTSTFSLFQSKPSPQPAGWQASGFVTWLSGLRSSYQSRMVKMCTILDSGSDLITTPPTRSQSWAVVKKTKLYSFDWPRAGMFIWLRMYFASHPLFPVFKSALSTALMVWLTGPEYKVLVTTGAIFAANDEIKQREAWEYFRLCFAAEEEKNIELAAESFVEGVKGFWEVRDPEVVKKLLEEVKSSEARQQGEMVNLAGFMGC
;
A
#
# COMPACT_ATOMS: atom_id res chain seq x y z
N MET A 1 -20.10 -34.72 7.29
CA MET A 1 -21.39 -34.61 6.60
C MET A 1 -21.34 -33.33 5.79
N ASP A 2 -21.14 -33.32 4.46
CA ASP A 2 -21.28 -34.39 3.49
C ASP A 2 -20.29 -34.23 2.33
N SER A 3 -19.49 -35.26 2.13
CA SER A 3 -18.69 -35.52 0.93
C SER A 3 -19.53 -36.19 -0.17
N GLU A 4 -20.82 -35.89 -0.24
CA GLU A 4 -21.80 -36.51 -1.16
C GLU A 4 -22.38 -35.55 -2.22
N ALA A 5 -21.95 -34.28 -2.28
CA ALA A 5 -22.43 -33.33 -3.31
C ALA A 5 -21.67 -33.38 -4.66
N ALA A 6 -20.77 -34.36 -4.87
CA ALA A 6 -19.97 -34.48 -6.09
C ALA A 6 -20.62 -35.29 -7.23
N LEU A 7 -21.89 -35.69 -7.10
CA LEU A 7 -22.60 -36.54 -8.07
C LEU A 7 -23.87 -35.84 -8.57
N ASN A 8 -23.71 -34.89 -9.49
CA ASN A 8 -24.69 -34.47 -10.53
C ASN A 8 -24.13 -33.30 -11.36
N GLN A 9 -22.91 -33.40 -11.90
CA GLN A 9 -22.43 -32.45 -12.89
C GLN A 9 -22.93 -32.86 -14.28
N THR A 10 -23.83 -32.06 -14.86
CA THR A 10 -24.27 -32.22 -16.25
C THR A 10 -23.08 -31.94 -17.17
N LEU A 11 -22.56 -32.96 -17.83
CA LEU A 11 -21.49 -32.80 -18.83
C LEU A 11 -22.06 -32.18 -20.12
N PHE A 12 -21.37 -31.18 -20.65
CA PHE A 12 -21.66 -30.57 -21.93
C PHE A 12 -21.23 -31.48 -23.09
N ASP A 13 -22.10 -31.62 -24.08
CA ASP A 13 -21.85 -32.37 -25.30
C ASP A 13 -21.89 -31.42 -26.50
N ILE A 14 -20.81 -30.63 -26.65
CA ILE A 14 -20.73 -29.52 -27.60
C ILE A 14 -19.70 -29.85 -28.68
N HIS A 15 -20.14 -29.81 -29.94
CA HIS A 15 -19.28 -30.07 -31.10
C HIS A 15 -19.34 -28.98 -32.15
N LYS A 16 -20.52 -28.40 -32.38
CA LYS A 16 -20.78 -27.33 -33.36
C LYS A 16 -21.16 -26.05 -32.65
N ILE A 17 -20.42 -24.97 -32.90
CA ILE A 17 -20.64 -23.67 -32.26
C ILE A 17 -20.90 -22.60 -33.31
N ALA A 18 -21.95 -21.80 -33.12
CA ALA A 18 -22.19 -20.59 -33.89
C ALA A 18 -21.77 -19.36 -33.09
N ILE A 19 -21.03 -18.44 -33.71
CA ILE A 19 -20.67 -17.13 -33.15
C ILE A 19 -21.34 -16.05 -34.00
N ILE A 20 -22.16 -15.23 -33.37
CA ILE A 20 -22.90 -14.15 -34.05
C ILE A 20 -22.13 -12.85 -33.88
N GLY A 21 -21.50 -12.37 -34.95
CA GLY A 21 -20.69 -11.15 -35.01
C GLY A 21 -19.18 -11.40 -34.95
N ALA A 22 -18.43 -10.72 -35.81
CA ALA A 22 -16.96 -10.73 -35.86
C ALA A 22 -16.36 -9.39 -35.37
N GLY A 23 -16.98 -8.80 -34.36
CA GLY A 23 -16.38 -7.73 -33.56
C GLY A 23 -15.37 -8.25 -32.52
N PRO A 24 -14.85 -7.38 -31.64
CA PRO A 24 -13.86 -7.76 -30.63
C PRO A 24 -14.27 -8.98 -29.78
N CYS A 25 -15.54 -9.03 -29.35
CA CYS A 25 -16.07 -10.15 -28.56
C CYS A 25 -16.05 -11.47 -29.33
N GLY A 26 -16.47 -11.45 -30.60
CA GLY A 26 -16.56 -12.65 -31.45
C GLY A 26 -15.18 -13.18 -31.85
N LEU A 27 -14.24 -12.28 -32.17
CA LEU A 27 -12.85 -12.66 -32.47
C LEU A 27 -12.15 -13.27 -31.24
N ALA A 28 -12.39 -12.72 -30.05
CA ALA A 28 -11.91 -13.30 -28.80
C ALA A 28 -12.53 -14.69 -28.57
N ALA A 29 -13.87 -14.82 -28.65
CA ALA A 29 -14.57 -16.09 -28.52
C ALA A 29 -13.99 -17.17 -29.43
N ALA A 30 -13.84 -16.86 -30.73
CA ALA A 30 -13.32 -17.78 -31.72
C ALA A 30 -11.92 -18.31 -31.35
N LYS A 31 -10.98 -17.43 -31.03
CA LYS A 31 -9.60 -17.84 -30.69
C LYS A 31 -9.52 -18.69 -29.43
N TYR A 32 -10.32 -18.41 -28.40
CA TYR A 32 -10.35 -19.23 -27.20
C TYR A 32 -11.00 -20.59 -27.45
N LEU A 33 -12.07 -20.66 -28.25
CA LEU A 33 -12.71 -21.92 -28.62
C LEU A 33 -11.79 -22.79 -29.49
N VAL A 34 -11.14 -22.21 -30.51
CA VAL A 34 -10.15 -22.90 -31.35
C VAL A 34 -9.01 -23.45 -30.50
N ALA A 35 -8.51 -22.66 -29.54
CA ALA A 35 -7.42 -23.06 -28.67
C ALA A 35 -7.75 -24.22 -27.70
N GLN A 36 -9.04 -24.53 -27.46
CA GLN A 36 -9.41 -25.72 -26.68
C GLN A 36 -9.18 -27.02 -27.45
N ASN A 37 -9.20 -26.97 -28.79
CA ASN A 37 -8.95 -28.12 -29.66
C ASN A 37 -9.87 -29.35 -29.40
N VAL A 38 -11.10 -29.13 -28.92
CA VAL A 38 -12.10 -30.18 -28.66
C VAL A 38 -13.39 -30.03 -29.49
N PHE A 39 -13.61 -28.85 -30.09
CA PHE A 39 -14.81 -28.56 -30.88
C PHE A 39 -14.59 -28.89 -32.36
N LYS A 40 -15.57 -29.54 -33.00
CA LYS A 40 -15.47 -30.03 -34.38
C LYS A 40 -15.71 -28.95 -35.43
N LYS A 41 -16.59 -27.99 -35.14
CA LYS A 41 -16.96 -26.92 -36.06
C LYS A 41 -17.25 -25.62 -35.31
N ILE A 42 -16.69 -24.52 -35.80
CA ILE A 42 -16.93 -23.17 -35.30
C ILE A 42 -17.25 -22.31 -36.53
N ASP A 43 -18.48 -21.82 -36.62
CA ASP A 43 -18.92 -20.91 -37.70
C ASP A 43 -19.17 -19.52 -37.12
N ILE A 44 -18.64 -18.49 -37.77
CA ILE A 44 -18.80 -17.08 -37.36
C ILE A 44 -19.58 -16.34 -38.43
N PHE A 45 -20.67 -15.68 -38.05
CA PHE A 45 -21.51 -14.92 -38.97
C PHE A 45 -21.31 -13.42 -38.78
N GLU A 46 -20.86 -12.72 -39.82
CA GLU A 46 -20.65 -11.27 -39.80
C GLU A 46 -21.46 -10.62 -40.92
N GLN A 47 -22.41 -9.75 -40.55
CA GLN A 47 -23.28 -9.08 -41.53
C GLN A 47 -22.50 -8.09 -42.40
N GLN A 48 -21.37 -7.57 -41.92
CA GLN A 48 -20.55 -6.66 -42.70
C GLN A 48 -19.61 -7.41 -43.64
N SER A 49 -19.11 -6.73 -44.67
CA SER A 49 -18.07 -7.26 -45.57
C SER A 49 -16.67 -7.41 -44.93
N GLU A 50 -16.49 -7.05 -43.66
CA GLU A 50 -15.19 -7.08 -42.97
C GLU A 50 -15.40 -7.11 -41.44
N VAL A 51 -14.41 -7.62 -40.70
CA VAL A 51 -14.41 -7.66 -39.23
C VAL A 51 -14.33 -6.26 -38.61
N GLY A 52 -14.65 -6.17 -37.32
CA GLY A 52 -14.49 -4.94 -36.53
C GLY A 52 -15.73 -4.55 -35.74
N GLY A 53 -16.89 -5.13 -36.05
CA GLY A 53 -18.16 -4.76 -35.43
C GLY A 53 -18.40 -3.26 -35.56
N VAL A 54 -18.64 -2.59 -34.42
CA VAL A 54 -18.86 -1.13 -34.39
C VAL A 54 -17.65 -0.33 -34.88
N TRP A 55 -16.43 -0.87 -34.81
CA TRP A 55 -15.23 -0.15 -35.24
C TRP A 55 -15.09 -0.07 -36.77
N LYS A 56 -15.86 -0.85 -37.53
CA LYS A 56 -15.96 -0.65 -38.98
C LYS A 56 -16.76 0.62 -39.26
N TYR A 57 -16.05 1.67 -39.61
CA TYR A 57 -16.64 3.00 -39.80
C TYR A 57 -17.57 3.06 -41.02
N SER A 58 -18.67 3.80 -40.87
CA SER A 58 -19.57 4.15 -41.98
C SER A 58 -19.56 5.66 -42.19
N ALA A 59 -19.18 6.12 -43.38
CA ALA A 59 -19.09 7.55 -43.67
C ALA A 59 -20.45 8.26 -43.58
N LYS A 60 -21.53 7.58 -43.98
CA LYS A 60 -22.90 8.08 -43.85
C LYS A 60 -23.56 7.55 -42.56
N PRO A 61 -24.35 8.37 -41.85
CA PRO A 61 -25.18 7.90 -40.75
C PRO A 61 -26.40 7.12 -41.26
N SER A 62 -27.11 6.43 -40.36
CA SER A 62 -28.41 5.82 -40.68
C SER A 62 -29.45 6.92 -40.94
N GLU A 63 -30.35 6.69 -41.89
CA GLU A 63 -31.49 7.57 -42.15
C GLU A 63 -32.64 7.34 -41.16
N ASN A 64 -32.61 6.22 -40.42
CA ASN A 64 -33.65 5.86 -39.45
C ASN A 64 -33.52 6.65 -38.14
N HIS A 65 -34.20 7.80 -38.06
CA HIS A 65 -34.30 8.62 -36.85
C HIS A 65 -35.62 8.36 -36.13
N ARG A 66 -35.56 8.06 -34.83
CA ARG A 66 -36.75 7.88 -33.96
C ARG A 66 -36.60 8.74 -32.72
N VAL A 67 -37.55 9.63 -32.51
CA VAL A 67 -37.55 10.58 -31.38
C VAL A 67 -38.96 10.67 -30.80
N PRO A 68 -39.15 10.34 -29.51
CA PRO A 68 -38.18 9.70 -28.61
C PRO A 68 -37.91 8.24 -29.04
N GLN A 69 -36.92 7.61 -28.43
CA GLN A 69 -36.64 6.19 -28.62
C GLN A 69 -36.40 5.54 -27.26
N VAL A 70 -37.45 4.90 -26.74
CA VAL A 70 -37.49 4.28 -25.42
C VAL A 70 -37.67 2.76 -25.46
N SER A 71 -37.90 2.18 -26.64
CA SER A 71 -38.13 0.75 -26.83
C SER A 71 -36.96 0.08 -27.55
N PRO A 72 -36.52 -1.12 -27.11
CA PRO A 72 -35.53 -1.92 -27.83
C PRO A 72 -36.09 -2.57 -29.10
N GLU A 73 -37.43 -2.63 -29.23
CA GLU A 73 -38.15 -3.27 -30.33
C GLU A 73 -38.23 -2.31 -31.52
N CYS A 74 -37.18 -2.31 -32.33
CA CYS A 74 -37.17 -1.60 -33.61
C CYS A 74 -36.48 -2.44 -34.69
N PRO A 75 -36.86 -2.24 -35.97
CA PRO A 75 -36.18 -2.89 -37.08
C PRO A 75 -34.67 -2.59 -37.03
N PRO A 76 -33.82 -3.59 -37.30
CA PRO A 76 -32.39 -3.37 -37.48
C PRO A 76 -32.11 -2.32 -38.56
N ASP A 77 -30.96 -1.65 -38.47
CA ASP A 77 -30.51 -0.77 -39.55
C ASP A 77 -30.31 -1.57 -40.84
N LEU A 78 -30.78 -0.99 -41.95
CA LEU A 78 -30.50 -1.50 -43.27
C LEU A 78 -29.07 -1.14 -43.70
N PRO A 79 -28.44 -1.92 -44.59
CA PRO A 79 -27.17 -1.54 -45.17
C PRO A 79 -27.31 -0.22 -45.95
N LEU A 80 -26.29 0.63 -45.85
CA LEU A 80 -26.21 1.89 -46.57
C LEU A 80 -26.03 1.61 -48.06
N LYS A 81 -26.76 2.37 -48.91
CA LYS A 81 -26.59 2.28 -50.36
C LYS A 81 -25.16 2.74 -50.74
N PRO A 82 -24.42 1.99 -51.59
CA PRO A 82 -23.13 2.43 -52.09
C PRO A 82 -23.28 3.81 -52.75
N GLY A 83 -22.53 4.80 -52.27
CA GLY A 83 -22.30 6.00 -53.08
C GLY A 83 -21.34 5.61 -54.19
N ASP A 84 -21.71 5.92 -55.44
CA ASP A 84 -20.81 5.90 -56.60
C ASP A 84 -20.69 4.57 -57.37
N GLY A 85 -21.79 3.81 -57.50
CA GLY A 85 -21.93 2.78 -58.54
C GLY A 85 -20.90 1.64 -58.51
N ASN A 86 -20.29 1.39 -57.35
CA ASN A 86 -19.24 0.40 -57.17
C ASN A 86 -19.75 -0.71 -56.24
N ASP A 87 -20.59 -1.59 -56.80
CA ASP A 87 -21.27 -2.70 -56.09
C ASP A 87 -20.31 -3.76 -55.52
N ASP A 88 -19.01 -3.71 -55.89
CA ASP A 88 -17.98 -4.69 -55.51
C ASP A 88 -17.51 -4.63 -54.03
N LYS A 89 -17.93 -3.65 -53.24
CA LYS A 89 -17.41 -3.44 -51.86
C LYS A 89 -18.20 -4.13 -50.73
N GLY A 90 -19.29 -4.83 -51.06
CA GLY A 90 -20.15 -5.54 -50.10
C GLY A 90 -20.94 -4.61 -49.15
N PRO A 91 -21.80 -5.15 -48.28
CA PRO A 91 -22.70 -4.35 -47.44
C PRO A 91 -21.96 -3.56 -46.35
N VAL A 92 -22.36 -2.29 -46.19
CA VAL A 92 -21.87 -1.38 -45.13
C VAL A 92 -23.03 -1.04 -44.22
N PHE A 93 -22.90 -1.35 -42.93
CA PHE A 93 -23.92 -1.03 -41.94
C PHE A 93 -23.59 0.27 -41.19
N PRO A 94 -24.60 1.03 -40.74
CA PRO A 94 -24.38 2.23 -39.92
C PRO A 94 -23.63 1.92 -38.63
N SER A 95 -22.50 2.59 -38.43
CA SER A 95 -21.69 2.50 -37.22
C SER A 95 -21.84 3.75 -36.34
N PRO A 96 -21.73 3.66 -35.00
CA PRO A 96 -21.72 4.81 -34.10
C PRO A 96 -20.38 5.58 -34.10
N MET A 97 -19.40 5.19 -34.91
CA MET A 97 -18.09 5.84 -34.99
C MET A 97 -18.16 7.14 -35.82
N TYR A 98 -17.31 8.12 -35.48
CA TYR A 98 -17.21 9.42 -36.16
C TYR A 98 -15.76 9.78 -36.50
N GLU A 99 -15.57 10.73 -37.41
CA GLU A 99 -14.31 10.93 -38.12
C GLU A 99 -13.13 11.19 -37.18
N LEU A 100 -13.31 12.10 -36.22
CA LEU A 100 -12.26 12.55 -35.29
C LEU A 100 -12.17 11.70 -34.01
N LEU A 101 -12.84 10.55 -33.96
CA LEU A 101 -12.89 9.70 -32.77
C LEU A 101 -11.52 9.09 -32.45
N HIS A 102 -11.07 9.35 -31.23
CA HIS A 102 -10.00 8.62 -30.58
C HIS A 102 -10.57 7.87 -29.39
N THR A 103 -10.03 6.69 -29.11
CA THR A 103 -10.39 5.89 -27.95
C THR A 103 -10.28 6.72 -26.65
N ASN A 104 -11.09 6.36 -25.67
CA ASN A 104 -11.01 6.88 -24.30
C ASN A 104 -10.20 5.96 -23.37
N ILE A 105 -9.56 4.91 -23.92
CA ILE A 105 -8.77 3.91 -23.22
C ILE A 105 -7.38 3.88 -23.86
N PRO A 106 -6.28 3.89 -23.07
CA PRO A 106 -4.94 3.91 -23.63
C PRO A 106 -4.57 2.60 -24.33
N ARG A 107 -3.70 2.67 -25.35
CA ARG A 107 -3.23 1.53 -26.15
C ARG A 107 -2.48 0.46 -25.36
N GLY A 108 -2.00 0.77 -24.16
CA GLY A 108 -1.41 -0.22 -23.25
C GLY A 108 -2.46 -1.08 -22.54
N LEU A 109 -3.67 -0.55 -22.34
CA LEU A 109 -4.73 -1.19 -21.57
C LEU A 109 -5.78 -1.89 -22.45
N MET A 110 -6.03 -1.36 -23.64
CA MET A 110 -7.06 -1.83 -24.56
C MET A 110 -6.78 -3.15 -25.32
N PRO A 111 -5.55 -3.59 -25.68
CA PRO A 111 -5.36 -4.69 -26.62
C PRO A 111 -5.70 -6.07 -26.03
N PHE A 112 -5.84 -7.06 -26.90
CA PHE A 112 -5.76 -8.47 -26.56
C PHE A 112 -4.35 -8.84 -26.09
N THR A 113 -4.23 -9.65 -25.05
CA THR A 113 -2.94 -9.90 -24.36
C THR A 113 -1.86 -10.54 -25.23
N ASP A 114 -2.25 -11.31 -26.24
CA ASP A 114 -1.36 -12.00 -27.17
C ASP A 114 -1.09 -11.22 -28.46
N PHE A 115 -1.67 -10.02 -28.61
CA PHE A 115 -1.50 -9.20 -29.80
C PHE A 115 -1.53 -7.72 -29.41
N PRO A 116 -0.39 -7.09 -29.08
CA PRO A 116 -0.36 -5.69 -28.66
C PRO A 116 -0.65 -4.73 -29.83
N PHE A 117 -1.12 -3.51 -29.52
CA PHE A 117 -1.11 -2.42 -30.49
C PHE A 117 0.33 -2.06 -30.88
N ARG A 118 0.52 -1.51 -32.08
CA ARG A 118 1.83 -1.01 -32.52
C ARG A 118 2.30 0.15 -31.64
N ASP A 119 3.61 0.23 -31.41
CA ASP A 119 4.20 1.24 -30.52
C ASP A 119 4.28 2.64 -31.10
N ASP A 120 4.17 2.78 -32.42
CA ASP A 120 4.24 4.07 -33.11
C ASP A 120 2.91 4.85 -33.08
N LEU A 121 1.83 4.23 -32.61
CA LEU A 121 0.50 4.82 -32.49
C LEU A 121 0.41 5.84 -31.33
N LEU A 122 -0.59 6.71 -31.42
CA LEU A 122 -0.96 7.60 -30.31
C LEU A 122 -1.37 6.79 -29.08
N ILE A 123 -1.14 7.36 -27.89
CA ILE A 123 -1.47 6.68 -26.62
C ILE A 123 -2.96 6.36 -26.53
N PHE A 124 -3.82 7.18 -27.15
CA PHE A 124 -5.22 6.87 -27.40
C PHE A 124 -5.41 6.67 -28.91
N PRO A 125 -5.46 5.42 -29.41
CA PRO A 125 -5.56 5.14 -30.83
C PRO A 125 -6.81 5.76 -31.49
N SER A 126 -6.70 6.08 -32.77
CA SER A 126 -7.84 6.51 -33.58
C SER A 126 -8.78 5.34 -33.90
N ARG A 127 -10.00 5.62 -34.38
CA ARG A 127 -10.91 4.56 -34.86
C ARG A 127 -10.29 3.66 -35.96
N ASP A 128 -9.49 4.24 -36.86
CA ASP A 128 -8.87 3.53 -37.97
C ASP A 128 -7.77 2.58 -37.48
N ASP A 129 -7.03 3.00 -36.45
CA ASP A 129 -6.02 2.16 -35.79
C ASP A 129 -6.66 0.92 -35.14
N VAL A 130 -7.80 1.11 -34.45
CA VAL A 130 -8.53 0.00 -33.81
C VAL A 130 -9.11 -0.95 -34.85
N GLN A 131 -9.69 -0.44 -35.94
CA GLN A 131 -10.20 -1.28 -37.02
C GLN A 131 -9.06 -2.09 -37.67
N THR A 132 -7.95 -1.43 -37.98
CA THR A 132 -6.75 -2.08 -38.56
C THR A 132 -6.22 -3.19 -37.65
N TYR A 133 -6.17 -2.93 -36.35
CA TYR A 133 -5.77 -3.90 -35.34
C TYR A 133 -6.67 -5.15 -35.34
N LEU A 134 -7.99 -4.99 -35.38
CA LEU A 134 -8.95 -6.11 -35.40
C LEU A 134 -8.84 -6.93 -36.69
N VAL A 135 -8.64 -6.28 -37.83
CA VAL A 135 -8.39 -6.96 -39.11
C VAL A 135 -7.13 -7.81 -39.02
N GLN A 136 -6.03 -7.28 -38.47
CA GLN A 136 -4.79 -8.01 -38.28
C GLN A 136 -4.94 -9.19 -37.30
N TYR A 137 -5.61 -8.97 -36.17
CA TYR A 137 -5.87 -10.00 -35.17
C TYR A 137 -6.72 -11.15 -35.71
N SER A 138 -7.60 -10.89 -36.68
CA SER A 138 -8.51 -11.90 -37.25
C SER A 138 -7.87 -12.87 -38.23
N ARG A 139 -6.66 -12.58 -38.76
CA ARG A 139 -6.09 -13.23 -39.96
C ARG A 139 -6.10 -14.75 -39.94
N ASP A 140 -5.74 -15.35 -38.81
CA ASP A 140 -5.66 -16.79 -38.59
C ASP A 140 -7.02 -17.48 -38.46
N ILE A 141 -8.10 -16.74 -38.15
CA ILE A 141 -9.45 -17.28 -37.98
C ILE A 141 -10.43 -16.83 -39.07
N ARG A 142 -10.00 -16.05 -40.08
CA ARG A 142 -10.90 -15.57 -41.16
C ARG A 142 -11.60 -16.69 -41.92
N HIS A 143 -10.96 -17.85 -42.03
CA HIS A 143 -11.54 -19.03 -42.69
C HIS A 143 -12.78 -19.59 -41.95
N LEU A 144 -13.02 -19.18 -40.71
CA LEU A 144 -14.21 -19.52 -39.93
C LEU A 144 -15.34 -18.48 -40.12
N ILE A 145 -15.08 -17.37 -40.81
CA ILE A 145 -16.00 -16.21 -40.89
C ILE A 145 -16.74 -16.21 -42.23
N SER A 146 -18.06 -16.28 -42.14
CA SER A 146 -18.99 -15.99 -43.23
C SER A 146 -19.33 -14.50 -43.21
N PHE A 147 -18.65 -13.73 -44.06
CA PHE A 147 -18.91 -12.29 -44.23
C PHE A 147 -20.20 -12.03 -45.00
N SER A 148 -20.71 -10.80 -44.92
CA SER A 148 -21.96 -10.39 -45.57
C SER A 148 -23.14 -11.33 -45.24
N THR A 149 -23.16 -11.89 -44.04
CA THR A 149 -24.13 -12.91 -43.62
C THR A 149 -24.87 -12.42 -42.38
N GLU A 150 -26.17 -12.14 -42.54
CA GLU A 150 -27.04 -11.65 -41.47
C GLU A 150 -27.73 -12.83 -40.77
N VAL A 151 -27.64 -12.90 -39.44
CA VAL A 151 -28.43 -13.88 -38.66
C VAL A 151 -29.85 -13.35 -38.49
N LYS A 152 -30.83 -14.08 -39.05
CA LYS A 152 -32.25 -13.68 -39.01
C LYS A 152 -32.97 -14.22 -37.79
N ASN A 153 -32.64 -15.44 -37.37
CA ASN A 153 -33.33 -16.09 -36.27
C ASN A 153 -32.44 -17.15 -35.60
N VAL A 154 -32.60 -17.31 -34.30
CA VAL A 154 -31.97 -18.34 -33.46
C VAL A 154 -33.05 -18.93 -32.59
N ARG A 155 -33.36 -20.22 -32.81
CA ARG A 155 -34.43 -20.92 -32.10
C ARG A 155 -33.87 -22.02 -31.23
N SER A 156 -34.27 -22.03 -29.96
CA SER A 156 -33.98 -23.12 -29.04
C SER A 156 -34.76 -24.38 -29.44
N ARG A 157 -34.06 -25.52 -29.39
CA ARG A 157 -34.56 -26.88 -29.64
C ARG A 157 -33.94 -27.81 -28.60
N GLN A 158 -34.62 -28.91 -28.28
CA GLN A 158 -34.01 -30.01 -27.55
C GLN A 158 -33.75 -31.19 -28.49
N ASN A 159 -32.60 -31.84 -28.33
CA ASN A 159 -32.31 -33.10 -29.03
C ASN A 159 -33.10 -34.27 -28.39
N ALA A 160 -32.96 -35.48 -28.95
CA ALA A 160 -33.66 -36.67 -28.47
C ALA A 160 -33.31 -37.06 -27.01
N GLU A 161 -32.19 -36.56 -26.48
CA GLU A 161 -31.71 -36.79 -25.11
C GLU A 161 -32.08 -35.63 -24.17
N GLY A 162 -32.84 -34.63 -24.63
CA GLY A 162 -33.23 -33.46 -23.84
C GLY A 162 -32.15 -32.38 -23.68
N LYS A 163 -31.02 -32.49 -24.40
CA LYS A 163 -29.95 -31.46 -24.40
C LYS A 163 -30.30 -30.31 -25.35
N ASP A 164 -29.84 -29.11 -25.03
CA ASP A 164 -30.03 -27.90 -25.85
C ASP A 164 -29.38 -28.04 -27.23
N GLN A 165 -30.09 -27.57 -28.26
CA GLN A 165 -29.60 -27.33 -29.62
C GLN A 165 -30.24 -26.05 -30.16
N TRP A 166 -29.60 -25.46 -31.17
CA TRP A 166 -29.97 -24.15 -31.69
C TRP A 166 -30.04 -24.17 -33.21
N ASP A 167 -31.22 -23.92 -33.76
CA ASP A 167 -31.39 -23.69 -35.19
C ASP A 167 -31.10 -22.22 -35.49
N VAL A 168 -30.06 -21.96 -36.30
CA VAL A 168 -29.61 -20.62 -36.68
C VAL A 168 -29.91 -20.40 -38.17
N ASP A 169 -30.78 -19.44 -38.46
CA ASP A 169 -31.13 -19.02 -39.82
C ASP A 169 -30.26 -17.84 -40.23
N VAL A 170 -29.61 -17.94 -41.38
CA VAL A 170 -28.71 -16.93 -41.91
C VAL A 170 -29.07 -16.54 -43.33
N LEU A 171 -29.03 -15.25 -43.61
CA LEU A 171 -29.27 -14.64 -44.91
C LEU A 171 -27.94 -14.17 -45.50
N SER A 172 -27.56 -14.70 -46.66
CA SER A 172 -26.47 -14.13 -47.46
C SER A 172 -26.92 -12.83 -48.08
N LEU A 173 -26.30 -11.71 -47.71
CA LEU A 173 -26.60 -10.39 -48.26
C LEU A 173 -26.06 -10.21 -49.69
N GLN A 174 -25.22 -11.13 -50.16
CA GLN A 174 -24.69 -11.12 -51.53
C GLN A 174 -25.62 -11.89 -52.48
N THR A 175 -26.13 -13.06 -52.07
CA THR A 175 -26.95 -13.94 -52.92
C THR A 175 -28.44 -13.84 -52.64
N GLY A 176 -28.84 -13.29 -51.49
CA GLY A 176 -30.22 -13.29 -51.00
C GLY A 176 -30.70 -14.65 -50.49
N GLU A 177 -29.82 -15.64 -50.41
CA GLU A 177 -30.16 -17.00 -49.99
C GLU A 177 -30.33 -17.10 -48.46
N LEU A 178 -31.44 -17.68 -48.02
CA LEU A 178 -31.72 -18.01 -46.63
C LEU A 178 -31.38 -19.48 -46.38
N THR A 179 -30.49 -19.74 -45.42
CA THR A 179 -30.09 -21.10 -45.04
C THR A 179 -30.22 -21.29 -43.53
N SER A 180 -30.40 -22.54 -43.10
CA SER A 180 -30.55 -22.89 -41.68
C SER A 180 -29.57 -24.00 -41.31
N ALA A 181 -28.93 -23.89 -40.14
CA ALA A 181 -28.06 -24.93 -39.60
C ALA A 181 -28.24 -25.07 -38.09
N THR A 182 -28.07 -26.30 -37.59
CA THR A 182 -28.20 -26.63 -36.16
C THR A 182 -26.84 -26.68 -35.48
N TYR A 183 -26.74 -26.04 -34.31
CA TYR A 183 -25.55 -25.93 -33.46
C TYR A 183 -25.84 -26.42 -32.04
N ASP A 184 -24.81 -26.86 -31.33
CA ASP A 184 -24.91 -27.32 -29.94
C ASP A 184 -24.77 -26.14 -28.95
N ALA A 185 -24.09 -25.07 -29.36
CA ALA A 185 -23.92 -23.86 -28.57
C ALA A 185 -23.86 -22.59 -29.43
N VAL A 186 -24.26 -21.46 -28.86
CA VAL A 186 -24.31 -20.16 -29.54
C VAL A 186 -23.65 -19.08 -28.69
N VAL A 187 -22.73 -18.33 -29.30
CA VAL A 187 -22.11 -17.13 -28.73
C VAL A 187 -22.75 -15.89 -29.37
N VAL A 188 -23.45 -15.10 -28.58
CA VAL A 188 -24.09 -13.85 -29.03
C VAL A 188 -23.12 -12.68 -28.85
N ALA A 189 -22.30 -12.44 -29.87
CA ALA A 189 -21.24 -11.42 -29.88
C ALA A 189 -21.58 -10.20 -30.78
N SER A 190 -22.86 -9.95 -31.04
CA SER A 190 -23.35 -8.90 -31.95
C SER A 190 -23.19 -7.47 -31.39
N GLY A 191 -22.83 -7.33 -30.11
CA GLY A 191 -22.71 -6.05 -29.42
C GLY A 191 -24.05 -5.40 -29.08
N HIS A 192 -24.02 -4.21 -28.48
CA HIS A 192 -25.22 -3.52 -27.95
C HIS A 192 -25.26 -2.00 -28.24
N TYR A 193 -24.44 -1.50 -29.17
CA TYR A 193 -24.36 -0.06 -29.51
C TYR A 193 -25.13 0.30 -30.80
N SER A 194 -26.21 -0.42 -31.09
CA SER A 194 -27.01 -0.22 -32.31
C SER A 194 -28.32 0.52 -32.02
N ILE A 195 -29.08 0.13 -30.99
CA ILE A 195 -30.37 0.76 -30.68
C ILE A 195 -30.15 1.95 -29.74
N ILE A 196 -30.37 3.17 -30.22
CA ILE A 196 -30.18 4.40 -29.43
C ILE A 196 -31.22 4.51 -28.31
N TYR A 197 -30.91 5.25 -27.25
CA TYR A 197 -31.89 5.65 -26.24
C TYR A 197 -32.07 7.16 -26.28
N ILE A 198 -33.29 7.64 -26.57
CA ILE A 198 -33.68 9.04 -26.42
C ILE A 198 -34.88 9.07 -25.47
N PRO A 199 -34.76 9.68 -24.28
CA PRO A 199 -35.82 9.68 -23.27
C PRO A 199 -37.06 10.41 -23.79
N ASP A 200 -38.23 9.94 -23.34
CA ASP A 200 -39.49 10.64 -23.57
C ASP A 200 -39.60 11.85 -22.62
N ILE A 201 -39.30 13.04 -23.16
CA ILE A 201 -39.35 14.32 -22.47
C ILE A 201 -40.62 15.05 -22.91
N LYS A 202 -41.25 15.81 -22.01
CA LYS A 202 -42.53 16.48 -22.29
C LYS A 202 -42.47 17.26 -23.61
N ALA A 203 -43.44 16.97 -24.49
CA ALA A 203 -43.62 17.55 -25.83
C ALA A 203 -42.49 17.27 -26.87
N ILE A 204 -41.54 16.36 -26.60
CA ILE A 204 -40.45 16.05 -27.54
C ILE A 204 -40.96 15.48 -28.87
N SER A 205 -41.99 14.62 -28.84
CA SER A 205 -42.59 14.03 -30.04
C SER A 205 -43.24 15.08 -30.94
N GLU A 206 -43.95 16.03 -30.34
CA GLU A 206 -44.58 17.14 -31.09
C GLU A 206 -43.52 18.10 -31.63
N PHE A 207 -42.50 18.39 -30.83
CA PHE A 207 -41.37 19.21 -31.24
C PHE A 207 -40.62 18.60 -32.43
N ASN A 208 -40.30 17.30 -32.38
CA ASN A 208 -39.62 16.60 -33.47
C ASN A 208 -40.48 16.52 -34.74
N ARG A 209 -41.80 16.39 -34.61
CA ARG A 209 -42.71 16.40 -35.77
C ARG A 209 -42.70 17.76 -36.48
N THR A 210 -42.60 18.85 -35.73
CA THR A 210 -42.54 20.21 -36.26
C THR A 210 -41.14 20.57 -36.79
N TYR A 211 -40.09 20.11 -36.11
CA TYR A 211 -38.68 20.38 -36.43
C TYR A 211 -37.84 19.08 -36.48
N PRO A 212 -38.04 18.22 -37.50
CA PRO A 212 -37.45 16.87 -37.55
C PRO A 212 -35.92 16.85 -37.66
N GLU A 213 -35.31 17.94 -38.12
CA GLU A 213 -33.86 18.07 -38.27
C GLU A 213 -33.14 18.53 -37.00
N VAL A 214 -33.89 18.93 -35.95
CA VAL A 214 -33.29 19.54 -34.75
C VAL A 214 -32.76 18.48 -33.79
N ILE A 215 -33.46 17.36 -33.61
CA ILE A 215 -33.07 16.34 -32.62
C ILE A 215 -32.31 15.21 -33.30
N SER A 216 -31.10 14.94 -32.79
CA SER A 216 -30.25 13.84 -33.25
C SER A 216 -29.66 13.06 -32.07
N HIS A 217 -28.90 12.01 -32.38
CA HIS A 217 -28.19 11.19 -31.40
C HIS A 217 -26.72 11.06 -31.79
N SER A 218 -25.84 10.88 -30.80
CA SER A 218 -24.40 10.68 -30.97
C SER A 218 -24.01 9.58 -31.97
N LYS A 219 -24.87 8.58 -32.18
CA LYS A 219 -24.72 7.53 -33.21
C LYS A 219 -24.64 8.10 -34.64
N TYR A 220 -25.35 9.19 -34.90
CA TYR A 220 -25.48 9.81 -36.22
C TYR A 220 -24.47 10.94 -36.45
N TYR A 221 -23.76 11.36 -35.40
CA TYR A 221 -22.69 12.35 -35.51
C TYR A 221 -21.54 11.80 -36.38
N ARG A 222 -20.93 12.67 -37.21
CA ARG A 222 -19.75 12.32 -38.04
C ARG A 222 -18.65 13.35 -37.93
N THR A 223 -19.01 14.62 -38.02
CA THR A 223 -18.10 15.77 -38.01
C THR A 223 -18.77 16.95 -37.32
N PRO A 224 -18.02 17.94 -36.81
CA PRO A 224 -18.59 19.14 -36.22
C PRO A 224 -19.15 20.11 -37.27
N GLU A 225 -18.70 20.05 -38.53
CA GLU A 225 -19.03 21.03 -39.57
C GLU A 225 -20.54 21.34 -39.76
N PRO A 226 -21.47 20.35 -39.72
CA PRO A 226 -22.91 20.62 -39.84
C PRO A 226 -23.51 21.50 -38.72
N PHE A 227 -22.74 21.74 -37.65
CA PHE A 227 -23.14 22.55 -36.49
C PHE A 227 -22.55 23.96 -36.50
N ARG A 228 -21.83 24.34 -37.57
CA ARG A 228 -21.22 25.66 -37.69
C ARG A 228 -22.27 26.78 -37.55
N ASN A 229 -21.99 27.75 -36.69
CA ASN A 229 -22.84 28.90 -36.38
C ASN A 229 -24.27 28.57 -35.90
N LYS A 230 -24.54 27.32 -35.52
CA LYS A 230 -25.84 26.89 -34.99
C LYS A 230 -25.86 27.00 -33.47
N LYS A 231 -27.04 27.24 -32.90
CA LYS A 231 -27.27 27.15 -31.45
C LYS A 231 -27.52 25.69 -31.05
N VAL A 232 -26.62 25.11 -30.26
CA VAL A 232 -26.59 23.65 -30.01
C VAL A 232 -26.70 23.31 -28.54
N ILE A 233 -27.48 22.27 -28.25
CA ILE A 233 -27.52 21.59 -26.95
C ILE A 233 -26.98 20.17 -27.11
N VAL A 234 -26.02 19.76 -26.28
CA VAL A 234 -25.61 18.36 -26.14
C VAL A 234 -26.21 17.80 -24.85
N VAL A 235 -26.87 16.64 -24.91
CA VAL A 235 -27.54 16.03 -23.75
C VAL A 235 -26.75 14.81 -23.28
N GLY A 236 -26.16 14.90 -22.09
CA GLY A 236 -25.35 13.84 -21.46
C GLY A 236 -23.84 14.10 -21.53
N ASN A 237 -23.14 13.78 -20.43
CA ASN A 237 -21.71 14.05 -20.22
C ASN A 237 -20.85 12.79 -20.03
N ALA A 238 -21.25 11.67 -20.64
CA ALA A 238 -20.39 10.48 -20.74
C ALA A 238 -19.35 10.64 -21.86
N ALA A 239 -18.59 9.58 -22.17
CA ALA A 239 -17.47 9.62 -23.12
C ALA A 239 -17.81 10.28 -24.47
N SER A 240 -18.87 9.84 -25.16
CA SER A 240 -19.29 10.44 -26.43
C SER A 240 -19.84 11.85 -26.28
N GLY A 241 -20.55 12.14 -25.18
CA GLY A 241 -21.16 13.46 -24.96
C GLY A 241 -20.10 14.54 -24.81
N LEU A 242 -19.06 14.29 -24.02
CA LEU A 242 -17.97 15.22 -23.82
C LEU A 242 -17.11 15.39 -25.09
N ASP A 243 -16.76 14.31 -25.80
CA ASP A 243 -15.97 14.40 -27.03
C ASP A 243 -16.72 15.16 -28.13
N ILE A 244 -18.00 14.84 -28.36
CA ILE A 244 -18.82 15.54 -29.35
C ILE A 244 -19.05 17.00 -28.96
N ALA A 245 -19.34 17.30 -27.69
CA ALA A 245 -19.49 18.68 -27.21
C ALA A 245 -18.21 19.50 -27.46
N SER A 246 -17.03 18.94 -27.17
CA SER A 246 -15.75 19.61 -27.40
C SER A 246 -15.48 19.91 -28.87
N GLN A 247 -15.97 19.07 -29.79
CA GLN A 247 -15.80 19.26 -31.23
C GLN A 247 -16.80 20.26 -31.79
N ILE A 248 -18.06 20.19 -31.37
CA ILE A 248 -19.12 21.10 -31.82
C ILE A 248 -18.86 22.52 -31.32
N SER A 249 -18.39 22.68 -30.07
CA SER A 249 -18.13 24.00 -29.48
C SER A 249 -17.08 24.80 -30.24
N GLN A 250 -16.20 24.17 -31.03
CA GLN A 250 -15.22 24.89 -31.86
C GLN A 250 -15.85 25.59 -33.08
N VAL A 251 -17.08 25.23 -33.46
CA VAL A 251 -17.72 25.75 -34.68
C VAL A 251 -19.11 26.32 -34.45
N SER A 252 -19.80 25.92 -33.37
CA SER A 252 -21.15 26.37 -33.06
C SER A 252 -21.20 27.80 -32.53
N GLN A 253 -22.41 28.37 -32.50
CA GLN A 253 -22.66 29.60 -31.76
C GLN A 253 -22.36 29.37 -30.26
N GLN A 254 -21.67 30.31 -29.63
CA GLN A 254 -21.35 30.26 -28.21
C GLN A 254 -22.43 30.94 -27.35
N PRO A 255 -22.69 30.44 -26.13
CA PRO A 255 -22.17 29.19 -25.58
C PRO A 255 -22.88 27.95 -26.17
N LEU A 256 -22.13 26.86 -26.37
CA LEU A 256 -22.75 25.53 -26.52
C LEU A 256 -23.33 25.12 -25.16
N LEU A 257 -24.56 24.61 -25.13
CA LEU A 257 -25.17 24.16 -23.87
C LEU A 257 -24.96 22.66 -23.67
N LEU A 258 -24.50 22.27 -22.49
CA LEU A 258 -24.34 20.88 -22.09
C LEU A 258 -25.38 20.54 -21.01
N SER A 259 -26.45 19.86 -21.39
CA SER A 259 -27.53 19.47 -20.49
C SER A 259 -27.20 18.16 -19.77
N VAL A 260 -27.17 18.19 -18.44
CA VAL A 260 -26.73 17.05 -17.61
C VAL A 260 -27.64 16.78 -16.42
N ARG A 261 -27.68 15.51 -15.99
CA ARG A 261 -28.32 15.07 -14.74
C ARG A 261 -27.36 15.06 -13.55
N THR A 262 -26.08 14.87 -13.83
CA THR A 262 -25.01 14.80 -12.82
C THR A 262 -23.94 15.80 -13.23
N PRO A 263 -23.51 16.69 -12.31
CA PRO A 263 -22.54 17.73 -12.64
C PRO A 263 -21.30 17.18 -13.34
N THR A 264 -20.85 17.88 -14.37
CA THR A 264 -19.62 17.56 -15.10
C THR A 264 -18.42 18.01 -14.26
N PRO A 265 -17.35 17.21 -14.14
CA PRO A 265 -16.12 17.69 -13.53
C PRO A 265 -15.63 18.98 -14.20
N GLU A 266 -15.24 19.98 -13.41
CA GLU A 266 -14.89 21.33 -13.86
C GLU A 266 -13.91 21.32 -15.04
N ALA A 267 -12.81 20.57 -14.94
CA ALA A 267 -11.81 20.47 -16.00
C ALA A 267 -12.34 19.85 -17.31
N ASN A 268 -13.35 18.98 -17.25
CA ASN A 268 -14.02 18.45 -18.43
C ASN A 268 -14.96 19.49 -19.06
N LEU A 269 -15.68 20.26 -18.23
CA LEU A 269 -16.55 21.32 -18.70
C LEU A 269 -15.74 22.43 -19.40
N GLU A 270 -14.65 22.88 -18.77
CA GLU A 270 -13.70 23.84 -19.34
C GLU A 270 -13.15 23.37 -20.69
N TRP A 271 -12.72 22.11 -20.78
CA TRP A 271 -12.22 21.53 -22.03
C TRP A 271 -13.27 21.55 -23.14
N THR A 272 -14.53 21.23 -22.81
CA THR A 272 -15.60 21.31 -23.81
C THR A 272 -15.89 22.74 -24.26
N GLY A 273 -15.56 23.76 -23.46
CA GLY A 273 -15.97 25.15 -23.70
C GLY A 273 -17.48 25.36 -23.64
N ALA A 274 -18.22 24.41 -23.05
CA ALA A 274 -19.67 24.44 -22.95
C ALA A 274 -20.14 25.12 -21.65
N GLU A 275 -21.35 25.66 -21.69
CA GLU A 275 -22.09 26.07 -20.50
C GLU A 275 -22.93 24.89 -20.00
N GLU A 276 -22.73 24.46 -18.76
CA GLU A 276 -23.53 23.41 -18.15
C GLU A 276 -24.93 23.92 -17.80
N VAL A 277 -25.96 23.16 -18.19
CA VAL A 277 -27.36 23.44 -17.87
C VAL A 277 -28.05 22.19 -17.29
N PRO A 278 -29.13 22.34 -16.50
CA PRO A 278 -29.87 21.19 -15.98
C PRO A 278 -30.52 20.35 -17.08
N GLU A 279 -31.12 19.23 -16.67
CA GLU A 279 -31.93 18.40 -17.57
C GLU A 279 -33.05 19.23 -18.22
N ILE A 280 -33.32 18.95 -19.49
CA ILE A 280 -34.48 19.48 -20.20
C ILE A 280 -35.74 18.93 -19.53
N GLU A 281 -36.61 19.84 -19.07
CA GLU A 281 -37.91 19.52 -18.50
C GLU A 281 -38.99 19.41 -19.58
N GLU A 282 -39.00 20.34 -20.54
CA GLU A 282 -40.04 20.45 -21.56
C GLU A 282 -39.54 21.08 -22.87
N PHE A 283 -40.06 20.60 -24.00
CA PHE A 283 -39.91 21.23 -25.31
C PHE A 283 -41.05 22.21 -25.59
N LEU A 284 -40.73 23.42 -26.03
CA LEU A 284 -41.69 24.49 -26.33
C LEU A 284 -41.76 24.69 -27.85
N VAL A 285 -42.80 24.12 -28.47
CA VAL A 285 -42.93 23.99 -29.93
C VAL A 285 -43.06 25.34 -30.63
N VAL A 286 -43.90 26.25 -30.10
CA VAL A 286 -44.18 27.55 -30.72
C VAL A 286 -42.94 28.44 -30.77
N ASP A 287 -42.14 28.43 -29.71
CA ASP A 287 -40.94 29.28 -29.56
C ASP A 287 -39.65 28.61 -30.09
N LYS A 288 -39.73 27.39 -30.66
CA LYS A 288 -38.55 26.55 -31.01
C LYS A 288 -37.51 26.51 -29.86
N ALA A 289 -38.01 26.25 -28.65
CA ALA A 289 -37.28 26.45 -27.41
C ALA A 289 -37.31 25.21 -26.50
N VAL A 290 -36.45 25.17 -25.48
CA VAL A 290 -36.54 24.20 -24.38
C VAL A 290 -36.58 24.92 -23.04
N ARG A 291 -37.26 24.32 -22.06
CA ARG A 291 -37.23 24.70 -20.65
C ARG A 291 -36.40 23.69 -19.89
N PHE A 292 -35.42 24.17 -19.12
CA PHE A 292 -34.64 23.36 -18.20
C PHE A 292 -35.30 23.31 -16.82
N LYS A 293 -34.92 22.32 -16.00
CA LYS A 293 -35.50 22.10 -14.65
C LYS A 293 -35.32 23.24 -13.66
N ASP A 294 -34.39 24.17 -13.90
CA ASP A 294 -34.22 25.39 -13.10
C ASP A 294 -35.15 26.53 -13.53
N GLY A 295 -35.99 26.30 -14.55
CA GLY A 295 -36.90 27.28 -15.12
C GLY A 295 -36.30 28.13 -16.24
N ARG A 296 -35.00 28.01 -16.54
CA ARG A 296 -34.37 28.70 -17.69
C ARG A 296 -35.02 28.23 -18.99
N VAL A 297 -35.34 29.16 -19.87
CA VAL A 297 -35.85 28.89 -21.22
C VAL A 297 -34.81 29.32 -22.24
N GLU A 298 -34.42 28.41 -23.11
CA GLU A 298 -33.51 28.67 -24.22
C GLU A 298 -34.25 28.62 -25.54
N LYS A 299 -34.28 29.73 -26.29
CA LYS A 299 -35.01 29.88 -27.57
C LYS A 299 -34.12 29.69 -28.79
N ASP A 300 -34.76 29.54 -29.95
CA ASP A 300 -34.10 29.52 -31.27
C ASP A 300 -33.04 28.43 -31.39
N ILE A 301 -33.34 27.22 -30.90
CA ILE A 301 -32.40 26.10 -30.90
C ILE A 301 -32.32 25.49 -32.29
N ASP A 302 -31.12 25.28 -32.80
CA ASP A 302 -30.88 24.74 -34.13
C ASP A 302 -30.57 23.24 -34.13
N ALA A 303 -29.94 22.73 -33.07
CA ALA A 303 -29.65 21.32 -32.94
C ALA A 303 -29.60 20.86 -31.47
N ILE A 304 -30.04 19.63 -31.23
CA ILE A 304 -29.96 18.94 -29.95
C ILE A 304 -29.39 17.55 -30.20
N VAL A 305 -28.22 17.26 -29.64
CA VAL A 305 -27.52 15.98 -29.82
C VAL A 305 -27.60 15.16 -28.53
N PHE A 306 -28.38 14.09 -28.55
CA PHE A 306 -28.48 13.16 -27.42
C PHE A 306 -27.28 12.21 -27.39
N ALA A 307 -26.56 12.19 -26.26
CA ALA A 307 -25.50 11.25 -25.92
C ALA A 307 -25.93 10.35 -24.74
N THR A 308 -27.16 9.86 -24.80
CA THR A 308 -27.88 9.20 -23.69
C THR A 308 -27.76 7.68 -23.67
N GLY A 309 -26.97 7.10 -24.58
CA GLY A 309 -26.61 5.68 -24.58
C GLY A 309 -27.48 4.82 -25.51
N TYR A 310 -27.50 3.52 -25.23
CA TYR A 310 -28.10 2.51 -26.10
C TYR A 310 -28.93 1.51 -25.29
N LEU A 311 -29.89 0.88 -25.95
CA LEU A 311 -30.72 -0.20 -25.44
C LEU A 311 -30.17 -1.55 -25.92
N TYR A 312 -30.16 -2.56 -25.04
CA TYR A 312 -29.91 -3.94 -25.43
C TYR A 312 -31.05 -4.43 -26.31
N SER A 313 -30.73 -5.12 -27.41
CA SER A 313 -31.72 -5.70 -28.31
C SER A 313 -31.11 -6.88 -29.06
N PHE A 314 -31.83 -8.00 -29.10
CA PHE A 314 -31.45 -9.22 -29.83
C PHE A 314 -32.64 -9.71 -30.65
N PRO A 315 -32.98 -9.02 -31.75
CA PRO A 315 -34.22 -9.26 -32.50
C PRO A 315 -34.28 -10.65 -33.16
N PHE A 316 -33.14 -11.34 -33.27
CA PHE A 316 -33.03 -12.71 -33.77
C PHE A 316 -33.25 -13.78 -32.68
N LEU A 317 -33.41 -13.43 -31.40
CA LEU A 317 -33.58 -14.36 -30.27
C LEU A 317 -34.98 -14.22 -29.62
N THR A 318 -36.04 -14.49 -30.37
CA THR A 318 -37.42 -14.32 -29.89
C THR A 318 -38.04 -15.59 -29.30
N SER A 319 -37.41 -16.75 -29.47
CA SER A 319 -37.98 -18.04 -29.04
C SER A 319 -37.88 -18.31 -27.54
N LEU A 320 -37.13 -17.50 -26.79
CA LEU A 320 -36.88 -17.71 -25.37
C LEU A 320 -38.02 -17.17 -24.50
N GLN A 321 -38.42 -17.96 -23.51
CA GLN A 321 -39.47 -17.61 -22.55
C GLN A 321 -38.95 -17.84 -21.11
N PRO A 322 -38.92 -16.80 -20.26
CA PRO A 322 -39.28 -15.40 -20.53
C PRO A 322 -38.30 -14.71 -21.50
N PRO A 323 -38.69 -13.60 -22.15
CA PRO A 323 -37.81 -12.87 -23.06
C PRO A 323 -36.59 -12.29 -22.33
N LEU A 324 -35.42 -12.39 -22.97
CA LEU A 324 -34.14 -11.88 -22.45
C LEU A 324 -34.16 -10.36 -22.20
N VAL A 325 -34.83 -9.62 -23.08
CA VAL A 325 -34.88 -8.15 -23.07
C VAL A 325 -36.34 -7.73 -22.97
N THR A 326 -36.63 -6.80 -22.06
CA THR A 326 -37.98 -6.23 -21.90
C THR A 326 -38.02 -4.77 -22.33
N ASP A 327 -37.37 -3.89 -21.57
CA ASP A 327 -37.34 -2.43 -21.79
C ASP A 327 -36.01 -1.96 -22.40
N GLY A 328 -35.13 -2.90 -22.77
CA GLY A 328 -33.81 -2.59 -23.32
C GLY A 328 -32.78 -2.14 -22.30
N ARG A 329 -33.13 -1.96 -21.02
CA ARG A 329 -32.19 -1.47 -20.00
C ARG A 329 -31.28 -2.56 -19.44
N ARG A 330 -31.68 -3.83 -19.57
CA ARG A 330 -30.87 -4.99 -19.21
C ARG A 330 -31.23 -6.24 -20.01
N VAL A 331 -30.29 -7.19 -20.00
CA VAL A 331 -30.48 -8.59 -20.40
C VAL A 331 -30.71 -9.45 -19.16
N ARG A 332 -31.78 -10.24 -19.15
CA ARG A 332 -32.28 -11.07 -18.05
C ARG A 332 -31.95 -12.55 -18.26
N GLY A 333 -32.09 -13.35 -17.21
CA GLY A 333 -31.85 -14.79 -17.24
C GLY A 333 -30.37 -15.13 -17.35
N LEU A 334 -29.47 -14.26 -16.86
CA LEU A 334 -28.02 -14.43 -17.03
C LEU A 334 -27.30 -14.64 -15.69
N TYR A 335 -26.46 -15.67 -15.62
CA TYR A 335 -25.46 -15.82 -14.57
C TYR A 335 -24.20 -15.06 -14.94
N LYS A 336 -23.71 -14.23 -14.00
CA LYS A 336 -22.47 -13.44 -14.14
C LYS A 336 -22.43 -12.59 -15.42
N HIS A 337 -23.59 -12.09 -15.87
CA HIS A 337 -23.76 -11.34 -17.12
C HIS A 337 -23.32 -12.09 -18.39
N LEU A 338 -23.14 -13.42 -18.34
CA LEU A 338 -22.52 -14.21 -19.41
C LEU A 338 -23.38 -15.40 -19.84
N PHE A 339 -23.64 -16.35 -18.94
CA PHE A 339 -24.35 -17.59 -19.27
C PHE A 339 -25.85 -17.42 -19.14
N HIS A 340 -26.62 -17.87 -20.13
CA HIS A 340 -28.06 -18.02 -19.94
C HIS A 340 -28.33 -19.14 -18.92
N ILE A 341 -29.10 -18.83 -17.88
CA ILE A 341 -29.27 -19.70 -16.71
C ILE A 341 -29.97 -21.00 -17.07
N ASP A 342 -31.07 -20.91 -17.83
CA ASP A 342 -31.86 -22.08 -18.20
C ASP A 342 -31.28 -22.82 -19.43
N HIS A 343 -30.38 -22.17 -20.18
CA HIS A 343 -29.72 -22.76 -21.35
C HIS A 343 -28.23 -22.38 -21.41
N PRO A 344 -27.34 -22.99 -20.60
CA PRO A 344 -25.94 -22.57 -20.48
C PRO A 344 -25.07 -22.77 -21.74
N THR A 345 -25.63 -23.36 -22.80
CA THR A 345 -25.06 -23.41 -24.16
C THR A 345 -25.22 -22.10 -24.94
N LEU A 346 -25.90 -21.11 -24.36
CA LEU A 346 -26.06 -19.75 -24.90
C LEU A 346 -25.34 -18.74 -24.01
N VAL A 347 -24.41 -17.97 -24.60
CA VAL A 347 -23.60 -16.98 -23.87
C VAL A 347 -23.57 -15.60 -24.53
N PHE A 348 -23.42 -14.55 -23.71
CA PHE A 348 -23.45 -13.14 -24.12
C PHE A 348 -22.18 -12.39 -23.66
N PRO A 349 -21.03 -12.57 -24.33
CA PRO A 349 -19.81 -11.86 -23.96
C PRO A 349 -19.88 -10.35 -24.27
N GLY A 350 -19.34 -9.52 -23.39
CA GLY A 350 -19.18 -8.08 -23.58
C GLY A 350 -20.44 -7.24 -23.33
N LEU A 351 -21.40 -7.74 -22.54
CA LEU A 351 -22.54 -6.93 -22.09
C LEU A 351 -22.16 -5.79 -21.13
N PRO A 352 -21.28 -5.98 -20.13
CA PRO A 352 -21.01 -4.93 -19.15
C PRO A 352 -20.46 -3.63 -19.76
N ILE A 353 -20.92 -2.49 -19.23
CA ILE A 353 -20.45 -1.15 -19.61
C ILE A 353 -19.62 -0.51 -18.50
N LYS A 354 -18.81 0.50 -18.88
CA LYS A 354 -17.73 1.10 -18.06
C LYS A 354 -16.56 0.16 -17.76
N VAL A 355 -16.35 -0.85 -18.60
CA VAL A 355 -15.22 -1.79 -18.54
C VAL A 355 -14.17 -1.50 -19.64
N VAL A 356 -13.04 -2.20 -19.61
CA VAL A 356 -12.13 -2.32 -20.77
C VAL A 356 -12.59 -3.50 -21.64
N PRO A 357 -13.25 -3.28 -22.80
CA PRO A 357 -14.05 -4.34 -23.44
C PRO A 357 -13.25 -5.54 -23.95
N PHE A 358 -12.05 -5.33 -24.50
CA PHE A 358 -11.28 -6.38 -25.16
C PHE A 358 -10.72 -7.41 -24.16
N PRO A 359 -10.01 -7.02 -23.07
CA PRO A 359 -9.63 -7.95 -22.01
C PRO A 359 -10.83 -8.64 -21.36
N VAL A 360 -11.91 -7.92 -21.05
CA VAL A 360 -13.10 -8.56 -20.47
C VAL A 360 -13.69 -9.62 -21.41
N SER A 361 -13.71 -9.35 -22.71
CA SER A 361 -14.15 -10.33 -23.72
C SER A 361 -13.25 -11.56 -23.74
N GLN A 362 -11.93 -11.40 -23.60
CA GLN A 362 -11.01 -12.53 -23.48
C GLN A 362 -11.23 -13.34 -22.20
N SER A 363 -11.44 -12.69 -21.05
CA SER A 363 -11.74 -13.38 -19.80
C SER A 363 -13.04 -14.18 -19.88
N GLN A 364 -14.10 -13.59 -20.44
CA GLN A 364 -15.37 -14.29 -20.60
C GLN A 364 -15.25 -15.47 -21.59
N ALA A 365 -14.52 -15.27 -22.70
CA ALA A 365 -14.21 -16.34 -23.66
C ALA A 365 -13.38 -17.48 -23.05
N ALA A 366 -12.42 -17.14 -22.20
CA ALA A 366 -11.62 -18.10 -21.45
C ALA A 366 -12.49 -18.98 -20.54
N ILE A 367 -13.51 -18.40 -19.90
CA ILE A 367 -14.40 -19.10 -18.98
C ILE A 367 -15.37 -20.01 -19.73
N PHE A 368 -16.15 -19.49 -20.68
CA PHE A 368 -17.16 -20.32 -21.34
C PHE A 368 -16.56 -21.40 -22.23
N SER A 369 -15.41 -21.16 -22.85
CA SER A 369 -14.73 -22.20 -23.64
C SER A 369 -14.32 -23.40 -22.78
N ARG A 370 -13.89 -23.15 -21.53
CA ARG A 370 -13.54 -24.19 -20.55
C ARG A 370 -14.75 -24.89 -19.99
N VAL A 371 -15.82 -24.16 -19.68
CA VAL A 371 -17.09 -24.74 -19.25
C VAL A 371 -17.63 -25.70 -20.32
N TRP A 372 -17.67 -25.26 -21.58
CA TRP A 372 -18.14 -26.08 -22.70
C TRP A 372 -17.20 -27.25 -23.04
N ALA A 373 -15.92 -27.14 -22.68
CA ALA A 373 -14.96 -28.25 -22.75
C ALA A 373 -14.98 -29.17 -21.52
N ASN A 374 -15.89 -28.96 -20.56
CA ASN A 374 -16.00 -29.68 -19.28
C ASN A 374 -14.73 -29.56 -18.39
N LEU A 375 -13.96 -28.50 -18.56
CA LEU A 375 -12.75 -28.19 -17.75
C LEU A 375 -13.05 -27.30 -16.55
N LEU A 376 -14.21 -26.65 -16.52
CA LEU A 376 -14.65 -25.79 -15.43
C LEU A 376 -16.13 -26.08 -15.13
N PRO A 377 -16.51 -26.41 -13.89
CA PRO A 377 -17.90 -26.66 -13.57
C PRO A 377 -18.70 -25.35 -13.51
N LEU A 378 -19.98 -25.42 -13.88
CA LEU A 378 -20.96 -24.39 -13.55
C LEU A 378 -21.68 -24.74 -12.24
N PRO A 379 -22.07 -23.73 -11.43
CA PRO A 379 -22.92 -23.95 -10.27
C PRO A 379 -24.33 -24.40 -10.69
N SER A 380 -25.11 -24.86 -9.71
CA SER A 380 -26.49 -25.29 -9.96
C SER A 380 -27.37 -24.14 -10.48
N VAL A 381 -28.44 -24.49 -11.21
CA VAL A 381 -29.43 -23.51 -11.72
C VAL A 381 -30.00 -22.65 -10.58
N ASP A 382 -30.27 -23.23 -9.42
CA ASP A 382 -30.78 -22.50 -8.26
C ASP A 382 -29.76 -21.49 -7.72
N GLU A 383 -28.47 -21.83 -7.67
CA GLU A 383 -27.41 -20.90 -7.27
C GLU A 383 -27.26 -19.76 -8.29
N MET A 384 -27.35 -20.08 -9.58
CA MET A 384 -27.31 -19.09 -10.65
C MET A 384 -28.51 -18.12 -10.56
N LYS A 385 -29.72 -18.62 -10.32
CA LYS A 385 -30.93 -17.81 -10.12
C LYS A 385 -30.84 -16.93 -8.88
N ARG A 386 -30.37 -17.49 -7.75
CA ARG A 386 -30.11 -16.71 -6.52
C ARG A 386 -29.10 -15.59 -6.75
N TRP A 387 -28.06 -15.85 -7.54
CA TRP A 387 -27.08 -14.82 -7.92
C TRP A 387 -27.75 -13.72 -8.74
N GLU A 388 -28.51 -14.07 -9.79
CA GLU A 388 -29.22 -13.07 -10.62
C GLU A 388 -30.21 -12.26 -9.79
N ASP A 389 -31.01 -12.89 -8.94
CA ASP A 389 -32.01 -12.22 -8.11
C ASP A 389 -31.37 -11.20 -7.18
N LYS A 390 -30.25 -11.56 -6.56
CA LYS A 390 -29.46 -10.65 -5.72
C LYS A 390 -28.94 -9.47 -6.53
N GLU A 391 -28.27 -9.75 -7.65
CA GLU A 391 -27.68 -8.72 -8.51
C GLU A 391 -28.76 -7.76 -9.07
N SER A 392 -29.92 -8.32 -9.42
CA SER A 392 -31.09 -7.61 -9.93
C SER A 392 -31.68 -6.66 -8.89
N LYS A 393 -31.81 -7.11 -7.64
CA LYS A 393 -32.31 -6.30 -6.52
C LYS A 393 -31.34 -5.17 -6.16
N GLU A 394 -30.04 -5.44 -6.16
CA GLU A 394 -29.02 -4.47 -5.78
C GLU A 394 -28.80 -3.39 -6.86
N LYS A 395 -28.80 -3.76 -8.15
CA LYS A 395 -28.41 -2.84 -9.23
C LYS A 395 -29.57 -2.25 -10.02
N GLY A 396 -30.76 -2.88 -10.01
CA GLY A 396 -31.94 -2.40 -10.73
C GLY A 396 -31.66 -2.11 -12.21
N SER A 397 -31.84 -0.86 -12.63
CA SER A 397 -31.60 -0.39 -14.01
C SER A 397 -30.12 -0.22 -14.38
N LYS A 398 -29.20 -0.28 -13.40
CA LYS A 398 -27.74 -0.24 -13.61
C LYS A 398 -27.12 -1.64 -13.63
N TYR A 399 -27.91 -2.66 -13.96
CA TYR A 399 -27.52 -4.07 -13.87
C TYR A 399 -26.18 -4.39 -14.56
N HIS A 400 -26.04 -4.02 -15.84
CA HIS A 400 -24.80 -4.24 -16.61
C HIS A 400 -23.77 -3.11 -16.45
N VAL A 401 -23.94 -2.19 -15.49
CA VAL A 401 -22.95 -1.13 -15.22
C VAL A 401 -21.98 -1.64 -14.15
N TRP A 402 -20.71 -1.79 -14.52
CA TRP A 402 -19.69 -2.21 -13.56
C TRP A 402 -19.02 -1.00 -12.90
N PRO A 403 -18.68 -1.09 -11.61
CA PRO A 403 -17.85 -0.07 -10.97
C PRO A 403 -16.43 -0.11 -11.55
N VAL A 404 -15.75 1.03 -11.53
CA VAL A 404 -14.37 1.14 -12.02
C VAL A 404 -13.48 0.18 -11.21
N GLY A 405 -12.76 -0.72 -11.91
CA GLY A 405 -11.87 -1.71 -11.31
C GLY A 405 -12.47 -3.11 -11.14
N ALA A 406 -13.79 -3.30 -11.20
CA ALA A 406 -14.40 -4.64 -11.12
C ALA A 406 -14.07 -5.54 -12.32
N ASP A 407 -13.59 -4.96 -13.41
CA ASP A 407 -13.00 -5.67 -14.55
C ASP A 407 -11.71 -6.41 -14.17
N SER A 408 -10.93 -5.93 -13.18
CA SER A 408 -9.72 -6.60 -12.70
C SER A 408 -9.99 -7.90 -11.92
N ASP A 409 -11.14 -8.00 -11.24
CA ASP A 409 -11.51 -9.18 -10.46
C ASP A 409 -11.81 -10.40 -11.35
N TRP A 410 -12.33 -10.16 -12.56
CA TRP A 410 -12.58 -11.19 -13.59
C TRP A 410 -11.30 -11.72 -14.27
N ILE A 411 -10.14 -11.15 -13.95
CA ILE A 411 -8.86 -11.32 -14.65
C ILE A 411 -7.89 -12.18 -13.79
N THR A 412 -8.40 -13.16 -13.04
CA THR A 412 -7.61 -13.99 -12.11
C THR A 412 -7.60 -15.50 -12.43
N LYS A 413 -6.49 -16.13 -12.00
CA LYS A 413 -5.85 -17.39 -12.44
C LYS A 413 -6.75 -18.57 -12.82
N SER A 414 -6.42 -19.24 -13.93
CA SER A 414 -6.83 -20.62 -14.23
C SER A 414 -5.62 -21.42 -14.71
N GLU A 415 -5.40 -22.63 -14.18
CA GLU A 415 -4.29 -23.53 -14.53
C GLU A 415 -4.75 -24.67 -15.47
N THR A 416 -5.82 -24.43 -16.24
CA THR A 416 -6.41 -25.45 -17.13
C THR A 416 -5.97 -25.28 -18.59
N PRO A 417 -5.84 -26.38 -19.37
CA PRO A 417 -5.40 -26.35 -20.76
C PRO A 417 -6.20 -25.37 -21.65
N GLY A 418 -5.52 -24.79 -22.65
CA GLY A 418 -6.08 -23.83 -23.60
C GLY A 418 -5.38 -22.47 -23.56
N LYS A 419 -5.97 -21.46 -24.22
CA LYS A 419 -5.42 -20.09 -24.23
C LYS A 419 -5.55 -19.46 -22.83
N GLU A 420 -4.47 -18.87 -22.34
CA GLU A 420 -4.43 -18.18 -21.04
C GLU A 420 -5.36 -16.96 -21.03
N PRO A 421 -6.21 -16.79 -19.99
CA PRO A 421 -6.99 -15.57 -19.82
C PRO A 421 -6.06 -14.35 -19.62
N PRO A 422 -6.52 -13.14 -19.92
CA PRO A 422 -5.71 -11.95 -19.69
C PRO A 422 -5.39 -11.80 -18.19
N ARG A 423 -4.23 -11.23 -17.89
CA ARG A 423 -3.79 -10.87 -16.53
C ARG A 423 -3.31 -9.44 -16.53
N TRP A 424 -3.87 -8.61 -15.66
CA TRP A 424 -3.41 -7.23 -15.51
C TRP A 424 -2.29 -7.14 -14.48
N SER A 425 -1.18 -6.55 -14.89
CA SER A 425 -0.13 -6.13 -13.98
C SER A 425 -0.60 -4.95 -13.11
N GLU A 426 0.12 -4.66 -12.03
CA GLU A 426 -0.11 -3.44 -11.23
C GLU A 426 -0.08 -2.17 -12.09
N GLU A 427 0.77 -2.15 -13.11
CA GLU A 427 0.82 -1.07 -14.09
C GLU A 427 -0.49 -0.93 -14.86
N LEU A 428 -1.06 -2.03 -15.40
CA LEU A 428 -2.33 -1.97 -16.14
C LEU A 428 -3.50 -1.58 -15.21
N CYS A 429 -3.51 -2.08 -13.97
CA CYS A 429 -4.45 -1.63 -12.94
C CYS A 429 -4.30 -0.14 -12.64
N TRP A 430 -3.07 0.38 -12.58
CA TRP A 430 -2.83 1.81 -12.42
C TRP A 430 -3.27 2.62 -13.65
N GLN A 431 -2.94 2.18 -14.87
CA GLN A 431 -3.42 2.84 -16.10
C GLN A 431 -4.94 2.92 -16.11
N ARG A 432 -5.61 1.87 -15.62
CA ARG A 432 -7.07 1.84 -15.44
C ARG A 432 -7.57 2.88 -14.44
N THR A 433 -6.84 3.21 -13.37
CA THR A 433 -7.27 4.27 -12.42
C THR A 433 -7.08 5.68 -12.98
N ILE A 434 -6.09 5.90 -13.84
CA ILE A 434 -5.76 7.23 -14.35
C ILE A 434 -6.30 7.55 -15.75
N HIS A 435 -6.78 6.57 -16.52
CA HIS A 435 -7.11 6.73 -17.95
C HIS A 435 -8.00 7.93 -18.30
N MET A 436 -8.98 8.28 -17.46
CA MET A 436 -9.85 9.45 -17.70
C MET A 436 -9.07 10.77 -17.61
N LYS A 437 -8.18 10.90 -16.62
CA LYS A 437 -7.29 12.06 -16.46
C LYS A 437 -6.27 12.12 -17.60
N ALA A 438 -5.73 10.97 -17.98
CA ALA A 438 -4.83 10.85 -19.13
C ALA A 438 -5.50 11.27 -20.43
N LYS A 439 -6.74 10.84 -20.66
CA LYS A 439 -7.52 11.23 -21.83
C LYS A 439 -7.73 12.75 -21.86
N LEU A 440 -8.12 13.36 -20.75
CA LEU A 440 -8.29 14.82 -20.71
C LEU A 440 -7.00 15.58 -21.04
N ARG A 441 -5.84 15.17 -20.50
CA ARG A 441 -4.56 15.80 -20.86
C ARG A 441 -4.17 15.57 -22.32
N PHE A 442 -4.47 14.40 -22.87
CA PHE A 442 -4.26 14.11 -24.29
C PHE A 442 -5.04 15.06 -25.18
N GLU A 443 -6.29 15.33 -24.82
CA GLU A 443 -7.12 16.31 -25.53
C GLU A 443 -6.57 17.73 -25.39
N LEU A 444 -6.25 18.18 -24.18
CA LEU A 444 -5.71 19.52 -23.91
C LEU A 444 -4.35 19.79 -24.58
N GLN A 445 -3.53 18.76 -24.78
CA GLN A 445 -2.23 18.86 -25.47
C GLN A 445 -2.34 18.69 -27.01
N GLY A 446 -3.56 18.68 -27.55
CA GLY A 446 -3.79 18.64 -29.00
C GLY A 446 -3.55 17.26 -29.64
N ARG A 447 -3.78 16.16 -28.90
CA ARG A 447 -3.81 14.78 -29.40
C ARG A 447 -2.50 14.26 -30.02
N LYS A 448 -1.36 14.68 -29.48
CA LYS A 448 -0.04 14.33 -30.04
C LYS A 448 0.70 13.20 -29.33
N ALA A 449 0.32 12.89 -28.09
CA ALA A 449 1.10 12.01 -27.25
C ALA A 449 1.03 10.54 -27.69
N LYS A 450 2.17 9.85 -27.65
CA LYS A 450 2.31 8.42 -27.95
C LYS A 450 2.52 7.55 -26.71
N SER A 451 2.76 8.18 -25.56
CA SER A 451 2.96 7.53 -24.27
C SER A 451 2.24 8.26 -23.13
N LEU A 452 1.96 7.56 -22.02
CA LEU A 452 1.46 8.19 -20.79
C LEU A 452 2.47 9.18 -20.20
N LYS A 453 3.77 8.91 -20.39
CA LYS A 453 4.87 9.77 -19.96
C LYS A 453 4.83 11.15 -20.62
N GLU A 454 4.56 11.23 -21.93
CA GLU A 454 4.38 12.50 -22.64
C GLU A 454 3.21 13.32 -22.11
N LEU A 455 2.17 12.65 -21.59
CA LEU A 455 1.02 13.28 -20.93
C LEU A 455 1.31 13.66 -19.47
N GLY A 456 2.54 13.47 -18.97
CA GLY A 456 2.92 13.71 -17.58
C GLY A 456 2.29 12.70 -16.61
N PHE A 457 1.97 11.49 -17.09
CA PHE A 457 1.58 10.36 -16.24
C PHE A 457 2.67 9.32 -16.27
N ALA A 458 3.13 9.00 -15.07
CA ALA A 458 4.19 8.07 -14.82
C ALA A 458 3.58 7.04 -13.84
N THR A 459 3.75 5.74 -14.09
CA THR A 459 3.23 4.62 -13.25
C THR A 459 3.50 4.86 -11.77
N MET A 460 2.90 4.16 -10.79
CA MET A 460 3.38 4.29 -9.40
C MET A 460 4.90 4.01 -9.24
N ALA A 461 5.51 3.31 -10.20
CA ALA A 461 6.97 3.21 -10.35
C ALA A 461 7.65 4.52 -10.83
N SER A 462 6.98 5.35 -11.63
CA SER A 462 7.52 6.58 -12.21
C SER A 462 6.83 7.90 -11.78
N LEU A 463 5.73 7.89 -11.02
CA LEU A 463 5.33 8.94 -10.05
C LEU A 463 6.13 8.81 -8.74
N VAL A 464 6.85 7.69 -8.63
CA VAL A 464 8.23 7.55 -8.13
C VAL A 464 9.13 8.79 -8.39
N TYR A 465 8.97 9.29 -9.62
CA TYR A 465 9.87 10.16 -10.37
C TYR A 465 9.17 11.44 -10.86
N ARG A 466 9.31 12.50 -10.06
CA ARG A 466 8.91 13.90 -10.36
C ARG A 466 7.39 14.13 -10.29
N ASP A 467 6.90 15.08 -9.51
CA ASP A 467 7.34 16.46 -9.44
C ASP A 467 7.23 16.98 -8.00
N GLY A 468 8.39 17.18 -7.37
CA GLY A 468 8.49 18.26 -6.42
C GLY A 468 8.60 19.54 -7.24
N SER A 469 7.63 20.43 -7.07
CA SER A 469 7.89 21.86 -7.24
C SER A 469 9.01 22.26 -6.27
N ARG A 470 10.26 22.08 -6.71
CA ARG A 470 11.44 22.74 -6.15
C ARG A 470 11.62 24.04 -6.92
N GLN A 471 11.26 25.14 -6.28
CA GLN A 471 12.26 26.19 -6.19
C GLN A 471 13.15 25.82 -5.00
N GLY A 472 14.32 25.23 -5.30
CA GLY A 472 15.34 24.84 -4.32
C GLY A 472 16.21 23.69 -4.83
N ALA A 473 17.43 23.97 -5.24
CA ALA A 473 18.37 23.11 -5.97
C ALA A 473 18.66 21.69 -5.39
N GLY A 474 18.91 20.72 -6.29
CA GLY A 474 19.54 19.40 -6.01
C GLY A 474 18.81 18.21 -6.67
N GLY A 475 19.48 17.39 -7.48
CA GLY A 475 18.89 16.44 -8.46
C GLY A 475 18.52 15.04 -7.96
N LEU A 476 17.72 14.30 -8.77
CA LEU A 476 17.39 12.87 -8.63
C LEU A 476 17.07 12.22 -10.00
N SER A 477 17.71 11.08 -10.32
CA SER A 477 17.55 10.28 -11.55
C SER A 477 17.95 8.78 -11.40
N ASP A 478 17.47 8.00 -10.41
CA ASP A 478 18.06 6.66 -10.07
C ASP A 478 17.14 5.49 -9.56
N ASP A 479 15.80 5.54 -9.57
CA ASP A 479 14.89 4.64 -8.80
C ASP A 479 13.93 3.85 -9.72
N ASP A 480 13.89 4.16 -11.03
CA ASP A 480 13.27 3.31 -12.07
C ASP A 480 14.11 2.06 -12.40
N ASP A 481 15.42 2.07 -12.08
CA ASP A 481 16.38 0.97 -12.33
C ASP A 481 16.53 -0.02 -11.16
N LYS A 482 15.90 0.25 -10.01
CA LYS A 482 16.01 -0.62 -8.83
C LYS A 482 15.17 -1.91 -8.99
N PRO A 483 15.64 -3.07 -8.50
CA PRO A 483 14.91 -4.33 -8.55
C PRO A 483 13.69 -4.34 -7.61
N LEU A 484 12.70 -5.20 -7.88
CA LEU A 484 11.64 -5.48 -6.91
C LEU A 484 12.20 -6.27 -5.72
N PRO A 485 11.71 -6.04 -4.49
CA PRO A 485 12.11 -6.85 -3.34
C PRO A 485 11.62 -8.31 -3.50
N LEU A 486 12.31 -9.24 -2.82
CA LEU A 486 11.98 -10.66 -2.85
C LEU A 486 10.66 -10.97 -2.14
N ASN A 487 10.05 -12.08 -2.54
CA ASN A 487 8.84 -12.62 -1.91
C ASN A 487 9.22 -13.56 -0.74
N PHE A 488 8.78 -13.23 0.47
CA PHE A 488 9.06 -14.00 1.70
C PHE A 488 7.85 -14.80 2.24
N THR A 489 6.84 -15.07 1.41
CA THR A 489 5.61 -15.77 1.84
C THR A 489 5.87 -17.18 2.40
N HIS A 490 6.94 -17.86 1.97
CA HIS A 490 7.36 -19.16 2.49
C HIS A 490 7.92 -19.08 3.92
N LEU A 491 8.32 -17.89 4.39
CA LEU A 491 8.80 -17.65 5.76
C LEU A 491 7.69 -17.20 6.71
N TYR A 492 6.46 -16.98 6.22
CA TYR A 492 5.35 -16.55 7.06
C TYR A 492 4.92 -17.65 8.02
N SER A 493 4.57 -17.27 9.24
CA SER A 493 3.92 -18.16 10.19
C SER A 493 2.58 -18.65 9.65
N GLU A 494 2.13 -19.81 10.14
CA GLU A 494 0.83 -20.35 9.75
C GLU A 494 -0.30 -19.39 10.11
N ILE A 495 -0.23 -18.74 11.28
CA ILE A 495 -1.22 -17.73 11.69
C ILE A 495 -1.26 -16.58 10.67
N THR A 496 -0.10 -16.08 10.25
CA THR A 496 -0.03 -14.95 9.30
C THR A 496 -0.57 -15.28 7.93
N LYS A 497 -0.34 -16.49 7.41
CA LYS A 497 -0.90 -16.95 6.14
C LYS A 497 -2.44 -16.93 6.15
N HIS A 498 -3.06 -17.20 7.30
CA HIS A 498 -4.51 -17.22 7.46
C HIS A 498 -5.13 -15.85 7.82
N ARG A 499 -4.32 -14.82 8.08
CA ARG A 499 -4.83 -13.46 8.38
C ARG A 499 -5.38 -12.80 7.11
N ASN A 500 -6.66 -12.41 7.19
CA ASN A 500 -7.38 -11.70 6.14
C ASN A 500 -7.66 -10.24 6.56
N ALA A 501 -7.84 -9.37 5.58
CA ALA A 501 -8.21 -7.98 5.83
C ALA A 501 -9.56 -7.87 6.54
N SER A 502 -9.66 -6.93 7.47
CA SER A 502 -10.90 -6.66 8.18
C SER A 502 -12.01 -6.18 7.21
N LYS A 503 -13.09 -6.96 7.11
CA LYS A 503 -14.27 -6.61 6.29
C LYS A 503 -14.94 -5.32 6.75
N ILE A 504 -14.92 -5.03 8.06
CA ILE A 504 -15.50 -3.79 8.60
C ILE A 504 -14.61 -2.57 8.30
N LYS A 505 -13.27 -2.71 8.34
CA LYS A 505 -12.38 -1.61 7.95
C LYS A 505 -12.42 -1.37 6.43
N ALA A 506 -12.67 -2.40 5.63
CA ALA A 506 -12.85 -2.25 4.18
C ALA A 506 -14.02 -1.34 3.78
N ILE A 507 -15.04 -1.18 4.64
CA ILE A 507 -16.16 -0.25 4.40
C ILE A 507 -15.89 1.18 4.88
N TYR A 508 -14.86 1.42 5.72
CA TYR A 508 -14.55 2.77 6.22
C TYR A 508 -14.19 3.75 5.10
N LYS A 509 -13.68 3.26 3.96
CA LYS A 509 -13.47 4.09 2.76
C LYS A 509 -14.75 4.76 2.26
N PHE A 510 -15.91 4.16 2.50
CA PHE A 510 -17.20 4.74 2.13
C PHE A 510 -17.62 5.87 3.08
N PHE A 511 -17.08 5.94 4.30
CA PHE A 511 -17.36 7.04 5.24
C PHE A 511 -16.83 8.39 4.73
N GLN A 512 -15.89 8.38 3.77
CA GLN A 512 -15.38 9.58 3.12
C GLN A 512 -16.31 10.10 2.01
N ILE A 513 -17.39 9.39 1.65
CA ILE A 513 -18.37 9.86 0.68
C ILE A 513 -19.08 11.09 1.27
N PRO A 514 -19.03 12.27 0.63
CA PRO A 514 -19.69 13.46 1.15
C PRO A 514 -21.21 13.23 1.32
N GLY A 515 -21.73 13.57 2.49
CA GLY A 515 -23.16 13.44 2.82
C GLY A 515 -23.63 12.01 3.14
N ILE A 516 -22.72 11.04 3.28
CA ILE A 516 -23.11 9.68 3.64
C ILE A 516 -23.62 9.61 5.08
N LEU A 517 -24.80 9.04 5.26
CA LEU A 517 -25.35 8.76 6.59
C LEU A 517 -24.74 7.46 7.11
N ASN A 518 -23.83 7.55 8.07
CA ASN A 518 -23.15 6.39 8.62
C ASN A 518 -23.95 5.73 9.76
N ILE A 519 -24.64 4.64 9.43
CA ILE A 519 -25.28 3.72 10.39
C ILE A 519 -24.64 2.33 10.38
N ALA A 520 -23.49 2.18 9.71
CA ALA A 520 -22.84 0.88 9.49
C ALA A 520 -21.72 0.61 10.50
N GLY A 521 -20.98 1.65 10.89
CA GLY A 521 -19.88 1.53 11.84
C GLY A 521 -20.33 1.74 13.29
N GLY A 522 -19.75 0.98 14.23
CA GLY A 522 -19.86 1.23 15.67
C GLY A 522 -18.98 2.41 16.12
N LEU A 523 -19.04 3.53 15.39
CA LEU A 523 -18.25 4.74 15.66
C LEU A 523 -19.07 5.70 16.55
N PRO A 524 -18.65 5.98 17.79
CA PRO A 524 -19.32 6.97 18.61
C PRO A 524 -19.26 8.36 17.96
N ASN A 525 -20.30 9.17 18.16
CA ASN A 525 -20.29 10.55 17.70
C ASN A 525 -19.21 11.35 18.48
N ALA A 526 -18.40 12.13 17.77
CA ALA A 526 -17.30 12.90 18.36
C ALA A 526 -17.77 13.90 19.43
N GLN A 527 -19.02 14.39 19.36
CA GLN A 527 -19.61 15.26 20.38
C GLN A 527 -19.70 14.61 21.77
N PHE A 528 -19.64 13.28 21.85
CA PHE A 528 -19.63 12.56 23.12
C PHE A 528 -18.22 12.35 23.68
N PHE A 529 -17.18 12.81 22.98
CA PHE A 529 -15.82 12.79 23.52
C PHE A 529 -15.65 13.97 24.50
N PRO A 530 -15.35 13.73 25.78
CA PRO A 530 -15.42 14.75 26.83
C PRO A 530 -14.16 15.66 26.89
N TYR A 531 -13.60 16.02 25.73
CA TYR A 531 -12.36 16.79 25.62
C TYR A 531 -12.49 17.88 24.56
N ASP A 532 -12.58 19.13 25.00
CA ASP A 532 -12.71 20.29 24.10
C ASP A 532 -11.36 20.73 23.51
N THR A 533 -10.29 20.59 24.28
CA THR A 533 -8.93 20.91 23.85
C THR A 533 -7.92 19.97 24.51
N LEU A 534 -6.79 19.79 23.83
CA LEU A 534 -5.60 19.16 24.40
C LEU A 534 -4.44 20.13 24.28
N GLU A 535 -3.81 20.41 25.41
CA GLU A 535 -2.74 21.39 25.50
C GLU A 535 -1.48 20.79 26.10
N ALA A 536 -0.33 21.23 25.61
CA ALA A 536 0.97 20.88 26.15
C ALA A 536 1.95 22.05 26.03
N GLN A 537 2.95 22.08 26.91
CA GLN A 537 4.12 22.93 26.74
C GLN A 537 5.31 22.07 26.32
N ALA A 538 5.78 22.26 25.09
CA ALA A 538 6.94 21.58 24.56
C ALA A 538 8.20 22.44 24.70
N ALA A 539 9.37 21.82 24.93
CA ALA A 539 10.63 22.54 24.82
C ALA A 539 10.82 23.13 23.41
N LYS A 540 11.61 24.18 23.27
CA LYS A 540 12.15 24.56 21.95
C LYS A 540 13.20 23.53 21.52
N PRO A 541 13.41 23.31 20.21
CA PRO A 541 14.38 22.33 19.70
C PRO A 541 15.80 22.46 20.29
N GLU A 542 16.22 23.68 20.61
CA GLU A 542 17.56 23.99 21.13
C GLU A 542 17.65 23.95 22.67
N ARG A 543 16.54 23.67 23.37
CA ARG A 543 16.43 23.84 24.82
C ARG A 543 16.53 22.51 25.57
N TRP A 544 17.57 22.35 26.38
CA TRP A 544 17.91 21.12 27.10
C TRP A 544 17.52 21.11 28.58
N SER A 545 17.26 22.27 29.19
CA SER A 545 16.88 22.38 30.60
C SER A 545 15.35 22.49 30.77
N PRO A 546 14.73 21.73 31.70
CA PRO A 546 13.30 21.86 32.03
C PRO A 546 12.94 23.23 32.60
N SER A 547 11.68 23.65 32.44
CA SER A 547 11.17 24.86 33.11
C SER A 547 11.03 24.59 34.61
N SER A 548 11.75 25.30 35.47
CA SER A 548 11.45 25.31 36.92
C SER A 548 10.14 26.06 37.15
N GLY A 549 9.31 25.59 38.09
CA GLY A 549 7.86 25.89 38.27
C GLY A 549 7.39 27.34 38.49
N SER A 550 8.05 28.33 37.91
CA SER A 550 7.60 29.72 37.78
C SER A 550 8.26 30.47 36.60
N SER A 551 8.93 29.78 35.67
CA SER A 551 9.75 30.41 34.63
C SER A 551 8.99 30.68 33.31
N ASN A 552 8.87 31.98 33.00
CA ASN A 552 8.57 32.63 31.71
C ASN A 552 7.84 31.80 30.63
N PRO A 553 6.54 32.04 30.36
CA PRO A 553 5.78 31.47 29.24
C PRO A 553 6.41 31.67 27.84
N SER A 554 7.41 32.55 27.70
CA SER A 554 8.17 32.80 26.47
C SER A 554 9.25 31.74 26.15
N ALA A 555 9.52 30.81 27.08
CA ALA A 555 10.63 29.85 26.98
C ALA A 555 10.27 28.48 26.36
N ALA A 556 8.98 28.14 26.26
CA ALA A 556 8.48 26.87 25.74
C ALA A 556 7.45 27.10 24.62
N ASN A 557 7.28 26.13 23.72
CA ASN A 557 6.25 26.17 22.70
C ASN A 557 4.91 25.69 23.28
N HIS A 558 3.88 26.53 23.21
CA HIS A 558 2.54 26.13 23.62
C HIS A 558 1.84 25.45 22.46
N ILE A 559 1.44 24.20 22.67
CA ILE A 559 0.78 23.35 21.70
C ILE A 559 -0.67 23.27 22.11
N THR A 560 -1.58 23.67 21.21
CA THR A 560 -3.02 23.53 21.40
C THR A 560 -3.60 22.72 20.24
N ILE A 561 -4.39 21.71 20.57
CA ILE A 561 -5.11 20.85 19.63
C ILE A 561 -6.61 21.03 19.92
N PRO A 562 -7.39 21.55 18.97
CA PRO A 562 -8.83 21.78 19.17
C PRO A 562 -9.62 20.47 19.13
N HIS A 563 -10.85 20.50 19.62
CA HIS A 563 -11.80 19.39 19.49
C HIS A 563 -11.99 19.00 18.02
N ASP A 564 -12.42 19.93 17.16
CA ASP A 564 -12.58 19.72 15.73
C ASP A 564 -11.97 20.90 14.97
N ASP A 565 -11.07 20.61 14.05
CA ASP A 565 -10.57 21.59 13.09
C ASP A 565 -11.33 21.46 11.77
N SER A 566 -12.52 22.07 11.75
CA SER A 566 -13.39 22.08 10.57
C SER A 566 -12.82 22.88 9.38
N THR A 567 -11.77 23.69 9.61
CA THR A 567 -11.14 24.51 8.55
C THR A 567 -10.20 23.69 7.67
N GLN A 568 -9.57 22.66 8.23
CA GLN A 568 -8.69 21.76 7.51
C GLN A 568 -9.47 20.58 6.93
N LYS A 569 -9.57 20.51 5.59
CA LYS A 569 -10.30 19.45 4.88
C LYS A 569 -9.42 18.25 4.50
N ASP A 570 -8.10 18.45 4.42
CA ASP A 570 -7.15 17.37 4.14
C ASP A 570 -6.86 16.56 5.41
N LEU A 571 -7.28 15.31 5.44
CA LEU A 571 -7.07 14.39 6.56
C LEU A 571 -5.58 14.14 6.86
N LEU A 572 -4.68 14.33 5.89
CA LEU A 572 -3.24 14.19 6.11
C LEU A 572 -2.63 15.41 6.83
N GLN A 573 -3.38 16.51 6.95
CA GLN A 573 -2.94 17.74 7.62
C GLN A 573 -3.83 18.10 8.81
N LYS A 574 -4.99 17.45 8.95
CA LYS A 574 -5.98 17.71 10.00
C LYS A 574 -5.52 17.14 11.34
N ILE A 575 -5.12 18.02 12.26
CA ILE A 575 -4.68 17.67 13.62
C ILE A 575 -5.71 18.18 14.65
N ASP A 576 -6.62 17.30 15.08
CA ASP A 576 -7.69 17.58 16.04
C ASP A 576 -8.07 16.36 16.89
N LEU A 577 -8.87 16.55 17.93
CA LEU A 577 -9.29 15.47 18.82
C LEU A 577 -10.42 14.61 18.24
N ALA A 578 -11.32 15.20 17.45
CA ALA A 578 -12.45 14.52 16.84
C ALA A 578 -11.97 13.39 15.92
N THR A 579 -10.89 13.62 15.17
CA THR A 579 -10.26 12.60 14.33
C THR A 579 -9.32 11.70 15.14
N ALA A 580 -8.50 12.26 16.03
CA ALA A 580 -7.50 11.49 16.77
C ALA A 580 -8.11 10.50 17.78
N LEU A 581 -9.21 10.85 18.43
CA LEU A 581 -9.89 10.01 19.43
C LEU A 581 -10.90 9.04 18.82
N GLN A 582 -11.23 9.20 17.53
CA GLN A 582 -12.06 8.26 16.81
C GLN A 582 -11.29 6.99 16.45
N TYR A 583 -12.01 5.89 16.21
CA TYR A 583 -11.42 4.72 15.58
C TYR A 583 -10.80 5.07 14.23
N GLY A 584 -9.52 4.74 14.08
CA GLY A 584 -8.75 4.93 12.86
C GLY A 584 -8.39 3.62 12.16
N MET A 585 -7.61 3.76 11.09
CA MET A 585 -7.02 2.62 10.41
C MET A 585 -5.86 2.03 11.23
N ALA A 586 -5.51 0.77 10.97
CA ALA A 586 -4.46 0.11 11.72
C ALA A 586 -3.07 0.72 11.49
N GLN A 587 -2.84 1.40 10.35
CA GLN A 587 -1.56 2.04 10.08
C GLN A 587 -1.24 3.19 11.04
N GLY A 588 -2.27 3.83 11.63
CA GLY A 588 -2.14 4.95 12.56
C GLY A 588 -2.83 6.24 12.11
N TYR A 589 -2.60 7.30 12.88
CA TYR A 589 -3.18 8.62 12.66
C TYR A 589 -2.61 9.25 11.39
N PRO A 590 -3.45 9.64 10.40
CA PRO A 590 -2.96 9.96 9.06
C PRO A 590 -1.89 11.05 8.97
N PRO A 591 -1.98 12.18 9.70
CA PRO A 591 -0.93 13.20 9.66
C PRO A 591 0.43 12.68 10.11
N LEU A 592 0.47 11.95 11.22
CA LEU A 592 1.71 11.39 11.77
C LEU A 592 2.29 10.31 10.85
N LEU A 593 1.44 9.39 10.39
CA LEU A 593 1.85 8.31 9.49
C LEU A 593 2.47 8.87 8.20
N SER A 594 1.80 9.84 7.59
CA SER A 594 2.28 10.49 6.36
C SER A 594 3.64 11.15 6.58
N TRP A 595 3.78 11.91 7.67
CA TRP A 595 5.04 12.57 8.02
C TRP A 595 6.17 11.57 8.29
N ILE A 596 5.93 10.52 9.08
CA ILE A 596 6.96 9.50 9.40
C ILE A 596 7.37 8.77 8.12
N ARG A 597 6.41 8.41 7.26
CA ARG A 597 6.68 7.76 5.98
C ARG A 597 7.58 8.63 5.10
N GLN A 598 7.23 9.92 4.97
CA GLN A 598 8.01 10.88 4.20
C GLN A 598 9.42 11.06 4.79
N PHE A 599 9.51 11.32 6.10
CA PHE A 599 10.78 11.51 6.80
C PHE A 599 11.69 10.28 6.66
N THR A 600 11.09 9.08 6.72
CA THR A 600 11.81 7.82 6.54
C THR A 600 12.37 7.69 5.12
N ARG A 601 11.56 7.97 4.09
CA ARG A 601 11.96 7.80 2.69
C ARG A 601 12.86 8.92 2.17
N GLU A 602 12.74 10.14 2.68
CA GLU A 602 13.47 11.30 2.16
C GLU A 602 14.72 11.62 2.98
N HIS A 603 14.74 11.30 4.28
CA HIS A 603 15.81 11.71 5.18
C HIS A 603 16.52 10.53 5.85
N LEU A 604 15.79 9.52 6.35
CA LEU A 604 16.43 8.40 7.05
C LEU A 604 17.05 7.39 6.09
N HIS A 605 16.30 7.00 5.05
CA HIS A 605 16.65 5.93 4.10
C HIS A 605 16.37 6.33 2.63
N PRO A 606 16.91 7.46 2.12
CA PRO A 606 16.72 7.90 0.73
C PRO A 606 17.30 6.96 -0.34
N ASP A 607 18.13 6.02 0.09
CA ASP A 607 18.96 5.13 -0.72
C ASP A 607 18.55 3.66 -0.61
N ALA A 608 17.34 3.37 -0.15
CA ALA A 608 16.84 2.00 -0.15
C ALA A 608 16.93 1.38 -1.57
N PRO A 609 17.53 0.19 -1.72
CA PRO A 609 17.98 -0.31 -3.02
C PRO A 609 16.93 -1.13 -3.79
N TYR A 610 15.65 -1.06 -3.41
CA TYR A 610 14.56 -1.75 -4.08
C TYR A 610 13.45 -0.78 -4.53
N LYS A 611 12.79 -1.18 -5.62
CA LYS A 611 11.74 -0.42 -6.29
C LYS A 611 10.59 -0.11 -5.36
N GLY A 612 10.12 1.14 -5.42
CA GLY A 612 9.02 1.62 -4.58
C GLY A 612 9.46 2.02 -3.17
N GLY A 613 10.70 1.72 -2.76
CA GLY A 613 11.27 2.08 -1.45
C GLY A 613 10.54 1.44 -0.26
N PRO A 614 11.04 1.69 0.98
CA PRO A 614 10.43 1.16 2.18
C PRO A 614 9.08 1.81 2.47
N GLU A 615 8.22 1.06 3.13
CA GLU A 615 6.98 1.52 3.73
C GLU A 615 7.06 1.46 5.25
N VAL A 616 6.13 2.13 5.92
CA VAL A 616 6.09 2.20 7.39
C VAL A 616 4.71 1.89 7.96
N ILE A 617 4.69 1.39 9.20
CA ILE A 617 3.49 1.24 10.03
C ILE A 617 3.78 1.65 11.47
N LEU A 618 2.88 2.40 12.11
CA LEU A 618 3.05 2.83 13.49
C LEU A 618 2.85 1.67 14.48
N THR A 619 3.59 1.71 15.58
CA THR A 619 3.58 0.69 16.64
C THR A 619 3.51 1.33 18.02
N CYS A 620 3.20 0.52 19.03
CA CYS A 620 3.26 0.92 20.43
C CYS A 620 4.71 0.91 21.00
N GLY A 621 5.69 1.27 20.15
CA GLY A 621 7.13 1.19 20.40
C GLY A 621 7.78 -0.11 19.89
N SER A 622 9.11 -0.20 19.95
CA SER A 622 9.87 -1.35 19.42
C SER A 622 9.49 -2.69 20.05
N THR A 623 9.10 -2.71 21.34
CA THR A 623 8.59 -3.92 22.01
C THR A 623 7.42 -4.54 21.25
N ASP A 624 6.46 -3.68 20.87
CA ASP A 624 5.29 -4.09 20.10
C ASP A 624 5.67 -4.40 18.63
N GLY A 625 6.59 -3.64 18.05
CA GLY A 625 7.14 -3.95 16.72
C GLY A 625 7.78 -5.34 16.64
N PHE A 626 8.55 -5.74 17.66
CA PHE A 626 9.14 -7.06 17.76
C PHE A 626 8.09 -8.16 17.97
N ALA A 627 7.09 -7.93 18.83
CA ALA A 627 5.97 -8.85 19.01
C ALA A 627 5.24 -9.14 17.68
N LYS A 628 5.06 -8.09 16.86
CA LYS A 628 4.49 -8.21 15.52
C LYS A 628 5.40 -9.00 14.57
N ALA A 629 6.72 -8.80 14.63
CA ALA A 629 7.68 -9.57 13.83
C ALA A 629 7.64 -11.07 14.18
N LEU A 630 7.55 -11.41 15.47
CA LEU A 630 7.33 -12.81 15.90
C LEU A 630 6.02 -13.35 15.35
N ASN A 631 4.91 -12.62 15.49
CA ASN A 631 3.63 -13.05 14.92
C ASN A 631 3.71 -13.30 13.41
N LEU A 632 4.49 -12.50 12.69
CA LEU A 632 4.63 -12.59 11.25
C LEU A 632 5.39 -13.86 10.82
N PHE A 633 6.50 -14.17 11.49
CA PHE A 633 7.46 -15.18 11.01
C PHE A 633 7.56 -16.45 11.86
N VAL A 634 6.96 -16.48 13.05
CA VAL A 634 7.04 -17.61 13.99
C VAL A 634 5.69 -18.28 14.14
N THR A 635 5.66 -19.60 13.90
CA THR A 635 4.57 -20.46 14.37
C THR A 635 4.96 -20.95 15.77
N PRO A 636 4.12 -20.71 16.81
CA PRO A 636 4.42 -21.17 18.15
C PRO A 636 4.64 -22.69 18.22
N TRP A 637 5.66 -23.11 18.97
CA TRP A 637 6.05 -24.50 19.14
C TRP A 637 5.97 -24.91 20.62
N ARG A 638 5.55 -26.13 20.89
CA ARG A 638 5.45 -26.72 22.24
C ARG A 638 6.31 -27.98 22.30
N ASP A 639 6.68 -28.39 23.51
CA ASP A 639 7.49 -29.61 23.72
C ASP A 639 6.85 -30.90 23.20
N THR A 640 5.54 -30.90 22.90
CA THR A 640 4.81 -32.01 22.28
C THR A 640 4.88 -32.03 20.76
N ASP A 641 5.26 -30.91 20.14
CA ASP A 641 5.36 -30.76 18.69
C ASP A 641 6.72 -31.33 18.20
N PRO A 642 6.85 -31.76 16.94
CA PRO A 642 8.09 -32.37 16.44
C PRO A 642 9.29 -31.41 16.57
N ILE A 643 10.43 -31.92 17.04
CA ILE A 643 11.61 -31.08 17.32
C ILE A 643 12.13 -30.40 16.06
N GLU A 644 12.05 -31.06 14.91
CA GLU A 644 12.45 -30.56 13.59
C GLU A 644 11.69 -29.30 13.15
N GLU A 645 10.53 -29.02 13.74
CA GLU A 645 9.74 -27.83 13.47
C GLU A 645 10.05 -26.67 14.42
N ARG A 646 10.82 -26.91 15.49
CA ARG A 646 11.13 -25.91 16.51
C ARG A 646 11.83 -24.70 15.88
N PRO A 647 11.25 -23.49 15.95
CA PRO A 647 11.83 -22.29 15.35
C PRO A 647 13.06 -21.83 16.12
N GLY A 648 14.06 -21.33 15.41
CA GLY A 648 15.25 -20.69 15.99
C GLY A 648 15.42 -19.25 15.53
N MET A 649 15.99 -18.43 16.42
CA MET A 649 16.31 -17.03 16.16
C MET A 649 17.77 -16.76 16.52
N LEU A 650 18.54 -16.30 15.53
CA LEU A 650 19.91 -15.86 15.68
C LEU A 650 19.94 -14.57 16.48
N CYS A 651 20.91 -14.45 17.39
CA CYS A 651 21.20 -13.23 18.13
C CYS A 651 22.67 -13.23 18.55
N GLU A 652 23.19 -12.09 19.01
CA GLU A 652 24.48 -12.08 19.68
C GLU A 652 24.47 -12.92 20.98
N THR A 653 25.64 -13.28 21.50
CA THR A 653 25.80 -14.04 22.77
C THR A 653 25.12 -13.36 23.95
N TYR A 654 25.04 -12.03 23.92
CA TYR A 654 24.24 -11.23 24.82
C TYR A 654 23.12 -10.53 24.04
N VAL A 655 21.94 -10.44 24.62
CA VAL A 655 20.75 -9.90 23.95
C VAL A 655 19.92 -9.07 24.93
N TYR A 656 19.17 -8.10 24.40
CA TYR A 656 18.20 -7.36 25.21
C TYR A 656 17.16 -8.32 25.80
N THR A 657 17.03 -8.31 27.12
CA THR A 657 16.25 -9.29 27.91
C THR A 657 14.80 -9.46 27.47
N ASN A 658 14.18 -8.41 26.94
CA ASN A 658 12.79 -8.47 26.53
C ASN A 658 12.56 -9.27 25.24
N ILE A 659 13.63 -9.62 24.51
CA ILE A 659 13.58 -10.44 23.31
C ILE A 659 13.35 -11.91 23.66
N PRO A 660 14.19 -12.59 24.47
CA PRO A 660 13.90 -13.94 24.90
C PRO A 660 12.58 -14.01 25.69
N ASN A 661 12.24 -13.02 26.51
CA ASN A 661 10.96 -13.00 27.25
C ASN A 661 9.71 -13.04 26.35
N GLN A 662 9.82 -12.64 25.09
CA GLN A 662 8.72 -12.73 24.11
C GLN A 662 8.84 -13.94 23.19
N ALA A 663 10.06 -14.37 22.87
CA ALA A 663 10.32 -15.43 21.91
C ALA A 663 10.28 -16.84 22.54
N THR A 664 10.91 -17.03 23.70
CA THR A 664 11.00 -18.36 24.33
C THR A 664 9.64 -18.92 24.76
N PRO A 665 8.64 -18.12 25.23
CA PRO A 665 7.31 -18.64 25.51
C PRO A 665 6.55 -19.12 24.26
N GLN A 666 6.99 -18.74 23.06
CA GLN A 666 6.48 -19.23 21.78
C GLN A 666 7.26 -20.46 21.27
N GLY A 667 8.13 -21.04 22.10
CA GLY A 667 8.97 -22.19 21.73
C GLY A 667 10.21 -21.85 20.91
N VAL A 668 10.45 -20.57 20.62
CA VAL A 668 11.62 -20.12 19.86
C VAL A 668 12.89 -20.34 20.67
N GLN A 669 13.84 -21.08 20.10
CA GLN A 669 15.17 -21.20 20.68
C GLN A 669 16.04 -20.00 20.31
N MET A 670 16.74 -19.44 21.30
CA MET A 670 17.74 -18.41 21.09
C MET A 670 19.04 -19.08 20.64
N VAL A 671 19.51 -18.70 19.45
CA VAL A 671 20.72 -19.26 18.83
C VAL A 671 21.82 -18.22 18.87
N PRO A 672 22.74 -18.29 19.86
CA PRO A 672 23.81 -17.32 19.97
C PRO A 672 24.80 -17.47 18.82
N VAL A 673 25.19 -16.34 18.26
CA VAL A 673 26.33 -16.18 17.36
C VAL A 673 27.44 -15.50 18.15
N GLU A 674 28.65 -16.06 18.08
CA GLU A 674 29.83 -15.52 18.77
C GLU A 674 30.08 -14.05 18.36
N THR A 675 30.65 -13.27 19.27
CA THR A 675 30.92 -11.85 19.06
C THR A 675 32.40 -11.53 19.21
N ASP A 676 32.87 -10.58 18.40
CA ASP A 676 34.19 -9.98 18.48
C ASP A 676 34.06 -8.48 18.80
N LYS A 677 35.19 -7.74 18.82
CA LYS A 677 35.19 -6.29 19.12
C LYS A 677 34.40 -5.43 18.11
N ALA A 678 34.10 -5.98 16.94
CA ALA A 678 33.28 -5.36 15.90
C ALA A 678 31.84 -5.90 15.88
N GLY A 679 31.43 -6.64 16.92
CA GLY A 679 30.08 -7.18 17.10
C GLY A 679 29.95 -8.62 16.62
N MET A 680 28.82 -8.98 16.02
CA MET A 680 28.55 -10.34 15.56
C MET A 680 29.66 -10.86 14.62
N ALA A 681 30.24 -12.01 14.97
CA ALA A 681 31.26 -12.66 14.16
C ALA A 681 30.62 -13.21 12.89
N VAL A 682 31.21 -12.89 11.74
CA VAL A 682 30.71 -13.30 10.41
C VAL A 682 31.16 -14.73 10.09
N SER A 683 32.39 -15.07 10.48
CA SER A 683 33.08 -16.32 10.13
C SER A 683 33.89 -16.85 11.33
N GLY A 684 34.35 -18.10 11.23
CA GLY A 684 35.09 -18.79 12.30
C GLY A 684 34.15 -19.61 13.19
N PRO A 685 34.70 -20.42 14.13
CA PRO A 685 33.89 -21.27 15.00
C PRO A 685 32.85 -20.46 15.77
N GLY A 686 31.57 -20.83 15.65
CA GLY A 686 30.45 -20.12 16.28
C GLY A 686 30.05 -18.79 15.63
N GLY A 687 30.71 -18.39 14.54
CA GLY A 687 30.32 -17.23 13.73
C GLY A 687 29.06 -17.49 12.91
N LEU A 688 28.45 -16.43 12.37
CA LEU A 688 27.13 -16.48 11.72
C LEU A 688 27.08 -17.50 10.57
N GLU A 689 28.08 -17.49 9.69
CA GLU A 689 28.13 -18.46 8.58
C GLU A 689 28.36 -19.89 9.06
N ASP A 690 29.19 -20.09 10.09
CA ASP A 690 29.46 -21.41 10.67
C ASP A 690 28.20 -22.01 11.32
N VAL A 691 27.50 -21.22 12.13
CA VAL A 691 26.24 -21.63 12.78
C VAL A 691 25.18 -22.05 11.75
N LEU A 692 25.06 -21.31 10.64
CA LEU A 692 24.07 -21.60 9.59
C LEU A 692 24.48 -22.74 8.65
N ALA A 693 25.77 -22.85 8.31
CA ALA A 693 26.30 -23.89 7.44
C ALA A 693 26.30 -25.26 8.13
N ASN A 694 26.63 -25.28 9.42
CA ASN A 694 26.78 -26.49 10.23
C ASN A 694 25.59 -26.70 11.18
N TRP A 695 24.41 -26.20 10.82
CA TRP A 695 23.21 -26.31 11.67
C TRP A 695 22.84 -27.78 11.91
N ASP A 696 22.78 -28.15 13.18
CA ASP A 696 22.36 -29.47 13.64
C ASP A 696 20.82 -29.58 13.63
N SER A 697 20.27 -30.32 12.67
CA SER A 697 18.82 -30.49 12.53
C SER A 697 18.16 -31.16 13.73
N THR A 698 18.91 -31.85 14.59
CA THR A 698 18.35 -32.43 15.83
C THR A 698 17.97 -31.38 16.87
N LYS A 699 18.47 -30.14 16.72
CA LYS A 699 18.12 -29.00 17.56
C LYS A 699 16.87 -28.27 17.06
N GLY A 700 16.41 -28.59 15.85
CA GLY A 700 15.20 -28.05 15.23
C GLY A 700 15.46 -27.40 13.88
N LYS A 701 14.50 -26.58 13.43
CA LYS A 701 14.58 -25.94 12.11
C LYS A 701 15.73 -24.94 12.07
N ARG A 702 16.48 -24.92 10.96
CA ARG A 702 17.54 -23.92 10.75
C ARG A 702 16.95 -22.51 10.94
N PRO A 703 17.57 -21.66 11.78
CA PRO A 703 17.07 -20.32 12.03
C PRO A 703 16.93 -19.50 10.75
N HIS A 704 15.78 -18.87 10.58
CA HIS A 704 15.49 -17.94 9.49
C HIS A 704 15.24 -16.51 9.96
N LEU A 705 15.44 -16.24 11.26
CA LEU A 705 15.33 -14.92 11.87
C LEU A 705 16.65 -14.53 12.54
N LEU A 706 17.07 -13.29 12.35
CA LEU A 706 18.15 -12.65 13.08
C LEU A 706 17.59 -11.44 13.83
N TYR A 707 17.76 -11.37 15.14
CA TYR A 707 17.57 -10.14 15.92
C TYR A 707 18.93 -9.50 16.22
N THR A 708 19.06 -8.20 15.98
CA THR A 708 20.29 -7.46 16.28
C THR A 708 20.00 -5.98 16.56
N VAL A 709 20.81 -5.40 17.45
CA VAL A 709 20.88 -3.95 17.69
C VAL A 709 22.25 -3.49 17.19
N THR A 710 22.29 -2.69 16.12
CA THR A 710 23.54 -2.50 15.39
C THR A 710 24.34 -1.28 15.82
N LEU A 711 23.68 -0.29 16.45
CA LEU A 711 24.30 0.91 17.00
C LEU A 711 24.02 0.99 18.51
N GLY A 712 25.06 0.84 19.34
CA GLY A 712 24.91 0.92 20.79
C GLY A 712 24.18 -0.30 21.36
N HIS A 713 24.64 -1.48 20.94
CA HIS A 713 24.03 -2.78 21.26
C HIS A 713 23.68 -2.92 22.75
N ASN A 714 22.52 -3.49 23.06
CA ASN A 714 22.11 -3.73 24.45
C ASN A 714 22.37 -5.21 24.80
N PRO A 715 23.35 -5.52 25.67
CA PRO A 715 23.95 -4.62 26.66
C PRO A 715 25.36 -4.07 26.31
N THR A 716 25.96 -4.54 25.21
CA THR A 716 27.42 -4.46 25.02
C THR A 716 27.97 -3.08 24.64
N GLY A 717 27.12 -2.17 24.17
CA GLY A 717 27.50 -0.86 23.63
C GLY A 717 28.25 -0.94 22.29
N ILE A 718 28.37 -2.13 21.71
CA ILE A 718 29.10 -2.38 20.46
C ILE A 718 28.35 -1.79 19.26
N LEU A 719 29.12 -1.50 18.21
CA LEU A 719 28.66 -0.98 16.94
C LEU A 719 29.13 -1.86 15.78
N LEU A 720 28.25 -2.10 14.82
CA LEU A 720 28.60 -2.76 13.56
C LEU A 720 29.01 -1.73 12.51
N SER A 721 30.21 -1.87 11.94
CA SER A 721 30.64 -1.08 10.79
C SER A 721 29.79 -1.41 9.55
N VAL A 722 29.81 -0.54 8.54
CA VAL A 722 29.09 -0.77 7.27
C VAL A 722 29.59 -2.05 6.59
N GLU A 723 30.89 -2.33 6.64
CA GLU A 723 31.50 -3.54 6.09
C GLU A 723 30.99 -4.79 6.83
N ARG A 724 30.92 -4.72 8.16
CA ARG A 724 30.40 -5.81 8.99
C ARG A 724 28.93 -6.08 8.70
N LYS A 725 28.11 -5.02 8.58
CA LYS A 725 26.70 -5.14 8.16
C LYS A 725 26.57 -5.75 6.77
N ARG A 726 27.38 -5.31 5.80
CA ARG A 726 27.35 -5.88 4.44
C ARG A 726 27.68 -7.39 4.44
N ALA A 727 28.64 -7.82 5.25
CA ALA A 727 28.99 -9.23 5.39
C ALA A 727 27.87 -10.05 6.05
N ILE A 728 27.28 -9.54 7.14
CA ILE A 728 26.11 -10.17 7.79
C ILE A 728 24.95 -10.27 6.80
N TYR A 729 24.64 -9.19 6.09
CA TYR A 729 23.58 -9.15 5.09
C TYR A 729 23.78 -10.20 4.00
N ALA A 730 25.01 -10.33 3.46
CA ALA A 730 25.32 -11.31 2.44
C ALA A 730 25.10 -12.75 2.92
N ILE A 731 25.43 -13.06 4.17
CA ILE A 731 25.16 -14.37 4.77
C ILE A 731 23.65 -14.56 4.96
N CYS A 732 22.94 -13.58 5.51
CA CYS A 732 21.49 -13.64 5.64
C CYS A 732 20.80 -13.84 4.29
N SER A 733 21.29 -13.20 3.23
CA SER A 733 20.82 -13.40 1.87
C SER A 733 21.03 -14.84 1.38
N LYS A 734 22.25 -15.36 1.53
CA LYS A 734 22.64 -16.73 1.17
C LYS A 734 21.80 -17.81 1.87
N TYR A 735 21.49 -17.63 3.15
CA TYR A 735 20.77 -18.64 3.96
C TYR A 735 19.29 -18.36 4.14
N ASP A 736 18.77 -17.32 3.49
CA ASP A 736 17.38 -16.89 3.52
C ASP A 736 16.85 -16.52 4.92
N VAL A 737 17.59 -15.63 5.58
CA VAL A 737 17.31 -15.11 6.94
C VAL A 737 16.73 -13.70 6.85
N ILE A 738 15.65 -13.43 7.60
CA ILE A 738 15.10 -12.08 7.82
C ILE A 738 15.89 -11.39 8.92
N ILE A 739 16.23 -10.11 8.71
CA ILE A 739 16.96 -9.30 9.69
C ILE A 739 15.97 -8.39 10.41
N ILE A 740 15.80 -8.60 11.71
CA ILE A 740 15.07 -7.69 12.61
C ILE A 740 16.10 -6.76 13.24
N GLU A 741 16.19 -5.55 12.68
CA GLU A 741 17.10 -4.49 13.11
C GLU A 741 16.38 -3.58 14.13
N ASP A 742 16.69 -3.72 15.43
CA ASP A 742 16.07 -2.93 16.50
C ASP A 742 16.94 -1.72 16.86
N GLU A 743 16.46 -0.50 16.58
CA GLU A 743 17.31 0.69 16.53
C GLU A 743 16.80 1.85 17.42
N PRO A 744 16.64 1.62 18.73
CA PRO A 744 16.23 2.66 19.67
C PRO A 744 17.31 3.71 19.93
N TYR A 745 18.57 3.44 19.57
CA TYR A 745 19.72 4.27 19.91
C TYR A 745 20.46 4.84 18.69
N TRP A 746 19.92 4.67 17.48
CA TRP A 746 20.62 4.98 16.23
C TRP A 746 21.16 6.42 16.16
N TYR A 747 20.45 7.39 16.75
CA TYR A 747 20.83 8.81 16.79
C TYR A 747 21.90 9.15 17.84
N LEU A 748 22.19 8.23 18.78
CA LEU A 748 23.11 8.43 19.90
C LEU A 748 24.52 7.92 19.55
N GLN A 749 25.07 8.26 18.39
CA GLN A 749 26.43 7.90 17.96
C GLN A 749 27.43 8.97 18.39
N PHE A 750 28.57 8.60 18.98
CA PHE A 750 29.50 9.53 19.64
C PHE A 750 30.81 9.71 18.85
N PRO A 751 30.90 10.69 17.94
CA PRO A 751 32.08 10.87 17.09
C PRO A 751 33.36 11.19 17.88
N ASP A 752 33.25 11.86 19.03
CA ASP A 752 34.43 12.28 19.81
C ASP A 752 34.94 11.18 20.75
N ALA A 753 34.20 10.08 20.92
CA ALA A 753 34.51 9.04 21.90
C ALA A 753 35.92 8.45 21.74
N ALA A 754 36.39 8.26 20.50
CA ALA A 754 37.72 7.70 20.23
C ALA A 754 38.85 8.67 20.62
N SER A 755 38.65 9.96 20.40
CA SER A 755 39.61 11.01 20.76
C SER A 755 39.66 11.21 22.27
N GLU A 756 38.50 11.22 22.94
CA GLU A 756 38.42 11.34 24.40
C GLU A 756 38.99 10.10 25.11
N GLU A 757 38.75 8.90 24.58
CA GLU A 757 39.37 7.68 25.08
C GLU A 757 40.90 7.73 24.96
N ALA A 758 41.43 8.17 23.82
CA ALA A 758 42.88 8.30 23.62
C ALA A 758 43.50 9.27 24.63
N LYS A 759 42.83 10.41 24.89
CA LYS A 759 43.24 11.36 25.92
C LYS A 759 43.21 10.74 27.32
N SER A 760 42.11 10.09 27.69
CA SER A 760 41.93 9.43 28.99
C SER A 760 43.02 8.38 29.26
N ARG A 761 43.35 7.58 28.23
CA ARG A 761 44.29 6.45 28.34
C ARG A 761 45.74 6.81 28.01
N GLY A 762 46.04 8.08 27.67
CA GLY A 762 47.38 8.51 27.27
C GLY A 762 47.89 7.85 25.98
N LEU A 763 46.98 7.48 25.09
CA LEU A 763 47.27 6.86 23.80
C LEU A 763 47.46 7.96 22.72
N PRO A 764 48.21 7.66 21.63
CA PRO A 764 48.26 8.59 20.50
C PRO A 764 46.86 8.88 19.96
N PRO A 765 46.60 10.10 19.46
CA PRO A 765 45.30 10.42 18.86
C PRO A 765 45.01 9.48 17.70
N PRO A 766 43.75 9.04 17.51
CA PRO A 766 43.40 8.11 16.45
C PRO A 766 43.72 8.71 15.08
N ASN A 767 44.25 7.88 14.16
CA ASN A 767 44.48 8.25 12.77
C ASN A 767 43.12 8.40 12.07
N SER A 768 42.65 9.65 11.99
CA SER A 768 41.35 10.07 11.45
C SER A 768 40.14 9.55 12.25
N PRO A 769 39.05 10.34 12.34
CA PRO A 769 37.83 9.89 13.01
C PRO A 769 37.29 8.64 12.30
N PRO A 770 36.74 7.64 13.01
CA PRO A 770 36.10 6.48 12.41
C PRO A 770 34.78 6.92 11.79
N VAL A 771 34.86 7.66 10.68
CA VAL A 771 33.70 8.10 9.94
C VAL A 771 33.37 6.99 8.96
N THR A 772 32.50 6.09 9.40
CA THR A 772 31.77 5.09 8.61
C THR A 772 30.70 5.75 7.71
N THR A 773 30.94 6.97 7.20
CA THR A 773 30.08 7.55 6.17
C THR A 773 30.33 6.78 4.89
N ALA A 774 29.30 6.12 4.38
CA ALA A 774 29.34 5.60 3.02
C ALA A 774 29.62 6.77 2.08
N THR A 775 30.77 6.75 1.41
CA THR A 775 31.32 7.89 0.63
C THR A 775 30.52 8.26 -0.62
N ASN A 776 29.32 7.69 -0.83
CA ASN A 776 28.49 7.87 -2.01
C ASN A 776 26.97 7.87 -1.69
N ARG A 777 26.57 8.24 -0.47
CA ARG A 777 25.14 8.30 -0.11
C ARG A 777 24.47 9.59 -0.61
N PRO A 778 23.22 9.55 -1.11
CA PRO A 778 22.39 10.74 -1.24
C PRO A 778 22.28 11.48 0.09
N SER A 779 22.45 12.81 0.09
CA SER A 779 22.27 13.61 1.30
C SER A 779 20.83 13.53 1.77
N SER A 780 20.64 13.35 3.08
CA SER A 780 19.35 13.46 3.76
C SER A 780 18.84 14.91 3.80
N GLY A 781 19.63 15.91 3.39
CA GLY A 781 19.33 17.33 3.60
C GLY A 781 19.64 17.81 5.02
N PHE A 782 20.14 16.94 5.91
CA PHE A 782 20.51 17.26 7.28
C PHE A 782 21.93 16.76 7.60
N PRO A 783 22.91 17.66 7.82
CA PRO A 783 24.29 17.25 8.11
C PRO A 783 24.44 16.32 9.31
N PHE A 784 23.57 16.45 10.32
CA PHE A 784 23.54 15.54 11.47
C PHE A 784 23.20 14.10 11.04
N LEU A 785 22.15 13.90 10.25
CA LEU A 785 21.75 12.57 9.79
C LEU A 785 22.77 11.98 8.81
N ASP A 786 23.36 12.83 7.95
CA ASP A 786 24.44 12.43 7.04
C ASP A 786 25.70 11.98 7.78
N SER A 787 25.90 12.43 9.03
CA SER A 787 27.03 12.00 9.88
C SER A 787 26.84 10.64 10.55
N LEU A 788 25.63 10.06 10.50
CA LEU A 788 25.32 8.80 11.17
C LEU A 788 25.72 7.60 10.32
N THR A 789 26.21 6.55 10.98
CA THR A 789 26.49 5.26 10.33
C THR A 789 25.19 4.67 9.78
N PRO A 790 25.14 4.27 8.49
CA PRO A 790 23.95 3.71 7.87
C PRO A 790 23.38 2.47 8.59
N SER A 791 22.06 2.29 8.51
CA SER A 791 21.36 1.08 8.94
C SER A 791 21.56 -0.08 7.94
N PHE A 792 20.88 -1.21 8.14
CA PHE A 792 20.78 -2.25 7.12
C PHE A 792 19.89 -1.87 5.92
N THR A 793 18.96 -0.92 6.06
CA THR A 793 17.98 -0.57 5.02
C THR A 793 18.62 -0.15 3.68
N PRO A 794 19.69 0.67 3.64
CA PRO A 794 20.42 0.96 2.39
C PRO A 794 21.11 -0.25 1.75
N LEU A 795 21.38 -1.30 2.52
CA LEU A 795 22.00 -2.53 2.02
C LEU A 795 20.96 -3.56 1.57
N ASP A 796 19.67 -3.27 1.76
CA ASP A 796 18.61 -4.27 1.68
C ASP A 796 18.10 -4.56 0.26
N ILE A 797 18.98 -5.05 -0.62
CA ILE A 797 18.65 -5.37 -2.02
C ILE A 797 17.47 -6.37 -2.16
N ASP A 798 17.30 -7.25 -1.18
CA ASP A 798 16.27 -8.28 -1.16
C ASP A 798 14.95 -7.82 -0.53
N GLY A 799 14.93 -6.70 0.21
CA GLY A 799 13.77 -6.32 1.04
C GLY A 799 13.56 -7.21 2.29
N ARG A 800 14.62 -7.80 2.85
CA ARG A 800 14.60 -8.76 3.99
C ARG A 800 14.77 -8.10 5.36
N VAL A 801 14.93 -6.78 5.42
CA VAL A 801 15.14 -6.04 6.67
C VAL A 801 13.81 -5.54 7.21
N VAL A 802 13.54 -5.88 8.48
CA VAL A 802 12.47 -5.31 9.30
C VAL A 802 13.13 -4.43 10.35
N ARG A 803 13.11 -3.13 10.13
CA ARG A 803 13.70 -2.16 11.06
C ARG A 803 12.65 -1.67 12.06
N LEU A 804 13.01 -1.63 13.34
CA LEU A 804 12.17 -1.13 14.44
C LEU A 804 12.72 0.21 14.93
N ASP A 805 11.92 1.27 14.78
CA ASP A 805 12.22 2.61 15.27
C ASP A 805 11.26 3.00 16.40
N THR A 806 11.70 3.89 17.31
CA THR A 806 10.87 4.32 18.45
C THR A 806 11.12 5.76 18.88
N PHE A 807 10.06 6.39 19.39
CA PHE A 807 10.16 7.66 20.11
C PHE A 807 10.55 7.52 21.58
N SER A 808 10.73 6.28 22.08
CA SER A 808 10.96 6.03 23.50
C SER A 808 12.26 6.67 24.02
N LYS A 809 13.29 6.75 23.18
CA LYS A 809 14.62 7.25 23.55
C LYS A 809 14.94 8.60 22.92
N THR A 810 14.04 9.14 22.10
CA THR A 810 14.18 10.43 21.42
C THR A 810 13.18 11.47 21.91
N VAL A 811 12.02 11.05 22.41
CA VAL A 811 11.00 11.94 22.99
C VAL A 811 10.68 11.51 24.42
N ALA A 812 10.01 10.38 24.62
CA ALA A 812 9.72 9.82 25.94
C ALA A 812 9.26 8.36 25.87
N PRO A 813 9.70 7.47 26.79
CA PRO A 813 9.23 6.08 26.85
C PRO A 813 7.72 5.96 27.07
N GLY A 814 7.14 6.87 27.86
CA GLY A 814 5.71 6.87 28.20
C GLY A 814 4.77 7.17 27.03
N CYS A 815 5.28 7.69 25.90
CA CYS A 815 4.47 7.90 24.71
C CYS A 815 3.97 6.58 24.09
N ARG A 816 4.69 5.46 24.31
CA ARG A 816 4.37 4.15 23.72
C ARG A 816 4.17 4.27 22.20
N LEU A 817 5.12 4.87 21.51
CA LEU A 817 5.02 5.18 20.08
C LEU A 817 6.32 4.83 19.35
N GLY A 818 6.19 4.19 18.19
CA GLY A 818 7.26 3.84 17.28
C GLY A 818 6.73 3.50 15.91
N TRP A 819 7.58 2.94 15.05
CA TRP A 819 7.18 2.44 13.74
C TRP A 819 8.08 1.30 13.27
N ILE A 820 7.56 0.48 12.36
CA ILE A 820 8.33 -0.50 11.60
C ILE A 820 8.61 0.09 10.22
N THR A 821 9.83 -0.09 9.71
CA THR A 821 10.23 0.20 8.33
C THR A 821 10.60 -1.11 7.64
N ALA A 822 9.93 -1.46 6.53
CA ALA A 822 10.18 -2.68 5.77
C ALA A 822 9.66 -2.56 4.33
N GLN A 823 9.90 -3.58 3.50
CA GLN A 823 9.32 -3.61 2.15
C GLN A 823 7.77 -3.65 2.19
N PRO A 824 7.07 -3.16 1.14
CA PRO A 824 5.62 -3.00 1.15
C PRO A 824 4.82 -4.28 1.49
N SER A 825 5.27 -5.44 0.99
CA SER A 825 4.58 -6.72 1.24
C SER A 825 4.59 -7.14 2.71
N LEU A 826 5.68 -6.84 3.43
CA LEU A 826 5.79 -7.12 4.87
C LEU A 826 4.95 -6.12 5.68
N ILE A 827 4.95 -4.83 5.29
CA ILE A 827 4.14 -3.81 5.95
C ILE A 827 2.65 -4.14 5.85
N GLU A 828 2.20 -4.65 4.72
CA GLU A 828 0.81 -5.09 4.55
C GLU A 828 0.47 -6.24 5.52
N ARG A 829 1.36 -7.22 5.72
CA ARG A 829 1.15 -8.27 6.74
C ARG A 829 1.17 -7.73 8.17
N PHE A 830 2.05 -6.79 8.48
CA PHE A 830 2.06 -6.09 9.77
C PHE A 830 0.75 -5.34 10.02
N GLU A 831 0.16 -4.74 9.00
CA GLU A 831 -1.14 -4.08 9.10
C GLU A 831 -2.24 -5.07 9.51
N ARG A 832 -2.30 -6.25 8.89
CA ARG A 832 -3.26 -7.31 9.25
C ARG A 832 -3.08 -7.83 10.68
N ILE A 833 -1.83 -7.95 11.14
CA ILE A 833 -1.52 -8.31 12.53
C ILE A 833 -2.02 -7.22 13.47
N THR A 834 -1.74 -5.97 13.13
CA THR A 834 -2.13 -4.77 13.89
C THR A 834 -3.65 -4.66 14.02
N GLU A 835 -4.40 -4.92 12.95
CA GLU A 835 -5.87 -4.89 12.95
C GLU A 835 -6.52 -5.78 14.01
N ALA A 836 -5.88 -6.89 14.36
CA ALA A 836 -6.40 -7.91 15.27
C ALA A 836 -5.66 -7.97 16.61
N THR A 837 -4.72 -7.06 16.87
CA THR A 837 -3.94 -7.01 18.11
C THR A 837 -4.07 -5.63 18.76
N THR A 838 -3.08 -4.76 18.59
CA THR A 838 -3.01 -3.46 19.26
C THR A 838 -3.89 -2.40 18.63
N GLN A 839 -4.37 -2.62 17.39
CA GLN A 839 -4.82 -1.53 16.51
C GLN A 839 -3.75 -0.42 16.43
N GLN A 840 -4.15 0.84 16.30
CA GLN A 840 -3.23 1.96 16.25
C GLN A 840 -2.76 2.42 17.65
N PRO A 841 -1.62 3.11 17.75
CA PRO A 841 -1.21 3.80 18.98
C PRO A 841 -2.24 4.82 19.48
N SER A 842 -2.09 5.29 20.73
CA SER A 842 -3.03 6.23 21.34
C SER A 842 -3.20 7.53 20.52
N GLY A 843 -4.44 7.88 20.19
CA GLY A 843 -4.79 9.10 19.47
C GLY A 843 -4.28 10.38 20.12
N PHE A 844 -4.35 10.46 21.46
CA PHE A 844 -3.81 11.59 22.22
C PHE A 844 -2.31 11.80 21.99
N VAL A 845 -1.55 10.70 22.01
CA VAL A 845 -0.10 10.78 21.80
C VAL A 845 0.19 11.13 20.36
N GLN A 846 -0.49 10.47 19.42
CA GLN A 846 -0.28 10.71 18.00
C GLN A 846 -0.60 12.16 17.60
N SER A 847 -1.66 12.78 18.14
CA SER A 847 -2.01 14.17 17.86
C SER A 847 -0.99 15.15 18.44
N LEU A 848 -0.51 14.93 19.67
CA LEU A 848 0.55 15.73 20.28
C LEU A 848 1.86 15.68 19.49
N ILE A 849 2.30 14.47 19.13
CA ILE A 849 3.53 14.29 18.35
C ILE A 849 3.35 14.85 16.92
N SER A 850 2.17 14.71 16.31
CA SER A 850 1.87 15.36 15.01
C SER A 850 2.01 16.87 15.11
N LYS A 851 1.40 17.48 16.13
CA LYS A 851 1.45 18.94 16.31
C LYS A 851 2.87 19.42 16.60
N LEU A 852 3.65 18.63 17.34
CA LEU A 852 5.07 18.87 17.58
C LEU A 852 5.89 18.80 16.29
N LEU A 853 5.65 17.82 15.41
CA LEU A 853 6.52 17.55 14.25
C LEU A 853 6.10 18.26 12.96
N ILE A 854 4.83 18.67 12.80
CA ILE A 854 4.27 19.11 11.51
C ILE A 854 3.94 20.60 11.48
N ALA A 855 3.43 21.18 12.57
CA ALA A 855 2.78 22.50 12.52
C ALA A 855 3.75 23.66 12.22
N PRO A 856 3.46 24.52 11.22
CA PRO A 856 4.26 25.71 10.93
C PRO A 856 4.08 26.83 11.97
N PRO A 857 5.01 27.80 12.04
CA PRO A 857 4.84 28.98 12.88
C PRO A 857 3.61 29.79 12.49
N VAL A 858 2.82 30.20 13.48
CA VAL A 858 1.62 31.01 13.27
C VAL A 858 2.03 32.46 13.02
N SER A 859 1.72 33.00 11.83
CA SER A 859 1.77 34.44 11.57
C SER A 859 0.62 35.15 12.30
N PRO A 860 0.80 36.36 12.85
CA PRO A 860 -0.30 37.07 13.50
C PRO A 860 -1.41 37.38 12.49
N ALA A 861 -2.67 37.15 12.88
CA ALA A 861 -3.83 37.52 12.07
C ALA A 861 -3.90 39.05 11.86
N PRO A 862 -4.40 39.55 10.72
CA PRO A 862 -4.63 40.98 10.52
C PRO A 862 -5.78 41.43 11.44
N SER A 863 -5.48 42.36 12.35
CA SER A 863 -6.45 42.94 13.27
C SER A 863 -7.54 43.68 12.50
N SER A 864 -8.81 43.27 12.69
CA SER A 864 -9.97 44.05 12.27
C SER A 864 -10.01 45.37 13.03
N THR A 865 -10.12 46.46 12.27
CA THR A 865 -10.32 47.84 12.74
C THR A 865 -11.44 47.96 13.78
N SER A 866 -11.09 48.36 14.98
CA SER A 866 -11.97 49.07 15.91
C SER A 866 -11.17 50.19 16.58
N THR A 867 -11.62 51.42 16.38
CA THR A 867 -11.17 52.63 17.05
C THR A 867 -11.42 52.53 18.56
N PHE A 868 -10.45 53.00 19.36
CA PHE A 868 -10.37 53.03 20.84
C PHE A 868 -9.62 51.87 21.52
N SER A 869 -8.29 52.01 21.60
CA SER A 869 -7.53 51.73 22.84
C SER A 869 -6.11 52.31 22.70
N LEU A 870 -5.87 53.44 23.35
CA LEU A 870 -4.53 53.97 23.60
C LEU A 870 -4.02 53.29 24.88
N PHE A 871 -2.81 52.74 24.80
CA PHE A 871 -2.05 52.06 25.87
C PHE A 871 -2.46 50.61 26.19
N GLN A 872 -2.05 49.67 25.33
CA GLN A 872 -1.74 48.30 25.76
C GLN A 872 -0.58 47.73 24.92
N SER A 873 0.39 47.13 25.61
CA SER A 873 1.59 46.49 25.05
C SER A 873 1.21 45.40 24.04
N LYS A 874 1.94 45.36 22.90
CA LYS A 874 1.83 44.30 21.87
C LYS A 874 1.81 42.90 22.51
N PRO A 875 0.85 42.02 22.19
CA PRO A 875 0.94 40.61 22.56
C PRO A 875 2.11 39.96 21.80
N SER A 876 2.93 39.18 22.51
CA SER A 876 4.03 38.41 21.94
C SER A 876 3.51 37.29 21.01
N PRO A 877 4.25 36.94 19.94
CA PRO A 877 3.88 35.84 19.04
C PRO A 877 3.82 34.51 19.81
N GLN A 878 2.74 33.73 19.61
CA GLN A 878 2.62 32.40 20.19
C GLN A 878 3.53 31.39 19.45
N PRO A 879 4.11 30.39 20.13
CA PRO A 879 5.21 29.60 19.56
C PRO A 879 4.74 28.33 18.81
N ALA A 880 5.52 27.97 17.79
CA ALA A 880 5.28 26.98 16.72
C ALA A 880 5.55 25.49 17.08
N GLY A 881 5.22 24.57 16.18
CA GLY A 881 5.78 23.21 16.15
C GLY A 881 7.26 23.19 15.74
N TRP A 882 7.96 22.05 15.93
CA TRP A 882 9.39 21.86 15.64
C TRP A 882 9.71 21.70 14.16
N GLN A 883 8.80 21.14 13.36
CA GLN A 883 9.11 20.68 11.99
C GLN A 883 10.24 19.62 11.94
N ALA A 884 10.59 19.15 10.75
CA ALA A 884 11.68 18.19 10.57
C ALA A 884 13.03 18.75 11.04
N SER A 885 13.31 20.03 10.74
CA SER A 885 14.56 20.69 11.14
C SER A 885 14.71 20.82 12.66
N GLY A 886 13.65 21.22 13.37
CA GLY A 886 13.67 21.28 14.82
C GLY A 886 13.80 19.88 15.45
N PHE A 887 13.14 18.87 14.90
CA PHE A 887 13.33 17.50 15.39
C PHE A 887 14.79 17.03 15.21
N VAL A 888 15.41 17.30 14.07
CA VAL A 888 16.83 16.98 13.84
C VAL A 888 17.77 17.76 14.76
N THR A 889 17.50 19.05 15.00
CA THR A 889 18.24 19.86 15.98
C THR A 889 18.15 19.26 17.39
N TRP A 890 16.95 18.82 17.78
CA TRP A 890 16.74 18.10 19.03
C TRP A 890 17.56 16.80 19.05
N LEU A 891 17.49 15.93 18.04
CA LEU A 891 18.30 14.71 18.01
C LEU A 891 19.82 15.00 18.13
N SER A 892 20.31 16.06 17.47
CA SER A 892 21.71 16.46 17.55
C SER A 892 22.13 16.90 18.96
N GLY A 893 21.32 17.70 19.65
CA GLY A 893 21.66 18.09 21.02
C GLY A 893 21.49 16.96 22.03
N LEU A 894 20.55 16.03 21.77
CA LEU A 894 20.40 14.80 22.55
C LEU A 894 21.67 13.94 22.47
N ARG A 895 22.23 13.76 21.26
CA ARG A 895 23.54 13.11 21.06
C ARG A 895 24.62 13.77 21.91
N SER A 896 24.74 15.10 21.85
CA SER A 896 25.77 15.84 22.61
C SER A 896 25.63 15.66 24.11
N SER A 897 24.40 15.67 24.65
CA SER A 897 24.16 15.45 26.09
C SER A 897 24.59 14.06 26.52
N TYR A 898 24.24 13.03 25.75
CA TYR A 898 24.63 11.65 26.05
C TYR A 898 26.14 11.43 25.91
N GLN A 899 26.79 12.09 24.95
CA GLN A 899 28.25 12.04 24.80
C GLN A 899 28.96 12.61 26.03
N SER A 900 28.51 13.77 26.55
CA SER A 900 29.07 14.37 27.77
C SER A 900 29.01 13.39 28.95
N ARG A 901 27.84 12.78 29.17
CA ARG A 901 27.60 11.80 30.24
C ARG A 901 28.50 10.58 30.11
N MET A 902 28.62 10.05 28.88
CA MET A 902 29.49 8.92 28.56
C MET A 902 30.96 9.24 28.86
N VAL A 903 31.48 10.38 28.37
CA VAL A 903 32.88 10.78 28.55
C VAL A 903 33.23 10.91 30.03
N LYS A 904 32.37 11.57 30.82
CA LYS A 904 32.55 11.73 32.27
C LYS A 904 32.66 10.37 32.99
N MET A 905 31.67 9.50 32.78
CA MET A 905 31.65 8.18 33.41
C MET A 905 32.87 7.34 32.98
N CYS A 906 33.19 7.28 31.67
CA CYS A 906 34.31 6.47 31.18
C CYS A 906 35.68 6.97 31.68
N THR A 907 35.89 8.29 31.77
CA THR A 907 37.14 8.86 32.28
C THR A 907 37.40 8.42 33.73
N ILE A 908 36.36 8.47 34.57
CA ILE A 908 36.45 8.04 35.97
C ILE A 908 36.71 6.53 36.05
N LEU A 909 36.01 5.72 35.25
CA LEU A 909 36.20 4.28 35.20
C LEU A 909 37.61 3.88 34.71
N ASP A 910 38.20 4.59 33.74
CA ASP A 910 39.58 4.32 33.31
C ASP A 910 40.57 4.51 34.47
N SER A 911 40.40 5.59 35.24
CA SER A 911 41.25 5.91 36.41
C SER A 911 41.14 4.86 37.54
N GLY A 912 40.01 4.15 37.60
CA GLY A 912 39.69 3.18 38.65
C GLY A 912 39.96 1.72 38.29
N SER A 913 40.44 1.43 37.07
CA SER A 913 40.48 0.07 36.53
C SER A 913 41.53 -0.86 37.15
N ASP A 914 42.46 -0.31 37.92
CA ASP A 914 43.58 -1.00 38.54
C ASP A 914 43.69 -0.69 40.04
N LEU A 915 43.93 -1.71 40.85
CA LEU A 915 44.28 -1.56 42.27
C LEU A 915 45.81 -1.50 42.41
N ILE A 916 46.31 -0.41 42.99
CA ILE A 916 47.73 -0.19 43.25
C ILE A 916 48.00 -0.45 44.73
N THR A 917 48.72 -1.53 45.04
CA THR A 917 49.13 -1.83 46.42
C THR A 917 50.61 -1.47 46.61
N THR A 918 50.88 -0.56 47.54
CA THR A 918 52.24 -0.19 47.94
C THR A 918 52.56 -0.89 49.27
N PRO A 919 53.66 -1.65 49.38
CA PRO A 919 53.99 -2.35 50.62
C PRO A 919 54.25 -1.35 51.77
N PRO A 920 53.92 -1.70 53.03
CA PRO A 920 54.14 -0.80 54.14
C PRO A 920 55.62 -0.75 54.56
N THR A 921 56.23 0.41 54.32
CA THR A 921 57.29 1.12 55.08
C THR A 921 58.79 0.97 54.77
N ARG A 922 59.42 2.16 54.90
CA ARG A 922 60.80 2.55 55.27
C ARG A 922 61.97 2.10 54.39
N SER A 923 62.62 3.11 53.82
CA SER A 923 64.06 3.13 53.49
C SER A 923 64.50 2.09 52.46
N GLN A 924 64.10 2.27 51.19
CA GLN A 924 64.91 1.89 50.02
C GLN A 924 64.29 2.48 48.74
N SER A 925 65.12 2.95 47.82
CA SER A 925 64.78 3.73 46.64
C SER A 925 64.07 2.97 45.50
N TRP A 926 63.63 1.73 45.73
CA TRP A 926 62.98 0.89 44.73
C TRP A 926 61.89 0.02 45.37
N ALA A 927 60.67 0.56 45.52
CA ALA A 927 59.51 -0.23 45.95
C ALA A 927 58.82 -0.86 44.72
N VAL A 928 58.60 -2.18 44.74
CA VAL A 928 57.84 -2.89 43.70
C VAL A 928 56.35 -2.61 43.90
N VAL A 929 55.79 -1.79 43.00
CA VAL A 929 54.36 -1.47 42.99
C VAL A 929 53.60 -2.65 42.38
N LYS A 930 52.73 -3.32 43.15
CA LYS A 930 51.87 -4.38 42.62
C LYS A 930 50.59 -3.76 42.06
N LYS A 931 50.43 -3.85 40.73
CA LYS A 931 49.25 -3.38 40.01
C LYS A 931 48.34 -4.56 39.69
N THR A 932 47.13 -4.58 40.24
CA THR A 932 46.14 -5.65 40.01
C THR A 932 45.00 -5.13 39.15
N LYS A 933 44.77 -5.73 37.98
CA LYS A 933 43.64 -5.34 37.12
C LYS A 933 42.32 -5.79 37.76
N LEU A 934 41.40 -4.84 37.97
CA LEU A 934 40.08 -5.10 38.55
C LEU A 934 39.05 -5.36 37.46
N TYR A 935 39.04 -4.49 36.45
CA TYR A 935 38.13 -4.58 35.32
C TYR A 935 38.69 -3.92 34.07
N SER A 936 38.05 -4.16 32.93
CA SER A 936 38.27 -3.46 31.67
C SER A 936 36.97 -3.27 30.91
N PHE A 937 36.90 -2.24 30.08
CA PHE A 937 35.77 -1.96 29.22
C PHE A 937 36.26 -1.25 27.96
N ASP A 938 35.48 -1.34 26.90
CA ASP A 938 35.66 -0.52 25.70
C ASP A 938 34.73 0.70 25.81
N TRP A 939 35.23 1.88 25.43
CA TRP A 939 34.41 3.09 25.43
C TRP A 939 33.30 2.94 24.39
N PRO A 940 32.02 3.09 24.77
CA PRO A 940 30.92 2.90 23.85
C PRO A 940 30.96 3.97 22.75
N ARG A 941 30.71 3.54 21.52
CA ARG A 941 30.64 4.45 20.36
C ARG A 941 29.23 4.93 20.07
N ALA A 942 28.23 4.31 20.67
CA ALA A 942 26.85 4.75 20.59
C ALA A 942 26.03 4.24 21.79
N GLY A 943 24.82 4.77 21.94
CA GLY A 943 23.83 4.27 22.90
C GLY A 943 23.96 4.87 24.28
N MET A 944 23.66 4.07 25.30
CA MET A 944 23.56 4.55 26.69
C MET A 944 24.16 3.61 27.73
N PHE A 945 24.95 2.62 27.27
CA PHE A 945 25.48 1.56 28.12
C PHE A 945 27.00 1.42 27.99
N ILE A 946 27.64 1.06 29.09
CA ILE A 946 29.03 0.62 29.15
C ILE A 946 29.02 -0.85 29.55
N TRP A 947 29.77 -1.67 28.80
CA TRP A 947 29.91 -3.09 29.06
C TRP A 947 31.29 -3.38 29.65
N LEU A 948 31.29 -3.81 30.90
CA LEU A 948 32.48 -3.87 31.73
C LEU A 948 32.75 -5.31 32.13
N ARG A 949 33.96 -5.79 31.84
CA ARG A 949 34.46 -7.11 32.24
C ARG A 949 35.22 -7.01 33.55
N MET A 950 34.80 -7.74 34.56
CA MET A 950 35.43 -7.91 35.85
C MET A 950 36.42 -9.07 35.82
N TYR A 951 37.63 -8.86 36.33
CA TYR A 951 38.66 -9.91 36.43
C TYR A 951 38.60 -10.62 37.79
N PHE A 952 37.48 -11.27 38.10
CA PHE A 952 37.27 -11.94 39.39
C PHE A 952 38.36 -12.96 39.75
N ALA A 953 39.06 -13.55 38.78
CA ALA A 953 40.20 -14.43 39.03
C ALA A 953 41.32 -13.74 39.87
N SER A 954 41.40 -12.42 39.87
CA SER A 954 42.33 -11.65 40.71
C SER A 954 41.80 -11.38 42.13
N HIS A 955 40.53 -11.70 42.41
CA HIS A 955 39.92 -11.51 43.72
C HIS A 955 40.40 -12.60 44.71
N PRO A 956 40.83 -12.26 45.94
CA PRO A 956 41.44 -13.24 46.86
C PRO A 956 40.53 -14.39 47.29
N LEU A 957 39.22 -14.19 47.24
CA LEU A 957 38.21 -15.21 47.54
C LEU A 957 37.69 -15.98 46.31
N PHE A 958 38.26 -15.77 45.12
CA PHE A 958 37.85 -16.47 43.90
C PHE A 958 37.91 -18.00 43.98
N PRO A 959 38.95 -18.63 44.59
CA PRO A 959 39.02 -20.09 44.69
C PRO A 959 37.82 -20.72 45.42
N VAL A 960 37.15 -19.96 46.29
CA VAL A 960 36.01 -20.41 47.09
C VAL A 960 34.69 -20.13 46.40
N PHE A 961 34.46 -18.90 45.93
CA PHE A 961 33.13 -18.46 45.47
C PHE A 961 32.97 -18.44 43.95
N LYS A 962 34.06 -18.42 43.17
CA LYS A 962 34.05 -18.40 41.70
C LYS A 962 33.07 -17.36 41.15
N SER A 963 32.10 -17.77 40.32
CA SER A 963 31.10 -16.90 39.68
C SER A 963 30.13 -16.23 40.66
N ALA A 964 29.96 -16.76 41.87
CA ALA A 964 29.08 -16.16 42.88
C ALA A 964 29.59 -14.79 43.36
N LEU A 965 30.87 -14.47 43.17
CA LEU A 965 31.42 -13.14 43.44
C LEU A 965 30.74 -12.04 42.61
N SER A 966 30.21 -12.37 41.42
CA SER A 966 29.47 -11.42 40.59
C SER A 966 28.21 -10.92 41.28
N THR A 967 27.38 -11.84 41.77
CA THR A 967 26.17 -11.50 42.53
C THR A 967 26.52 -10.79 43.84
N ALA A 968 27.54 -11.24 44.56
CA ALA A 968 27.97 -10.60 45.80
C ALA A 968 28.45 -9.15 45.57
N LEU A 969 29.21 -8.89 44.51
CA LEU A 969 29.65 -7.54 44.15
C LEU A 969 28.45 -6.63 43.84
N MET A 970 27.45 -7.12 43.11
CA MET A 970 26.25 -6.34 42.82
C MET A 970 25.56 -5.89 44.12
N VAL A 971 25.35 -6.81 45.07
CA VAL A 971 24.73 -6.49 46.37
C VAL A 971 25.60 -5.54 47.19
N TRP A 972 26.92 -5.79 47.23
CA TRP A 972 27.90 -4.95 47.91
C TRP A 972 27.80 -3.48 47.47
N LEU A 973 27.72 -3.24 46.16
CA LEU A 973 27.60 -1.89 45.59
C LEU A 973 26.29 -1.17 46.00
N THR A 974 25.21 -1.92 46.29
CA THR A 974 23.95 -1.33 46.78
C THR A 974 23.97 -0.96 48.26
N GLY A 975 25.03 -1.35 48.99
CA GLY A 975 25.22 -1.03 50.39
C GLY A 975 25.22 0.48 50.68
N PRO A 976 25.01 0.88 51.95
CA PRO A 976 24.85 2.28 52.34
C PRO A 976 26.07 3.16 52.06
N GLU A 977 27.24 2.56 51.87
CA GLU A 977 28.50 3.25 51.57
C GLU A 977 28.57 3.72 50.10
N TYR A 978 28.18 2.85 49.15
CA TYR A 978 28.36 3.13 47.71
C TYR A 978 27.05 3.51 47.00
N LYS A 979 25.93 2.87 47.35
CA LYS A 979 24.59 3.13 46.79
C LYS A 979 24.53 3.15 45.26
N VAL A 980 25.27 2.25 44.61
CA VAL A 980 25.28 2.10 43.16
C VAL A 980 24.55 0.82 42.77
N LEU A 981 23.57 0.95 41.87
CA LEU A 981 22.89 -0.18 41.26
C LEU A 981 23.45 -0.43 39.87
N VAL A 982 23.91 -1.67 39.64
CA VAL A 982 24.42 -2.15 38.35
C VAL A 982 23.69 -3.42 37.93
N THR A 983 23.73 -3.75 36.65
CA THR A 983 23.12 -4.99 36.14
C THR A 983 24.20 -6.02 35.79
N THR A 984 24.06 -7.24 36.28
CA THR A 984 24.99 -8.33 35.95
C THR A 984 24.79 -8.81 34.51
N GLY A 985 25.86 -9.27 33.87
CA GLY A 985 25.84 -9.74 32.49
C GLY A 985 25.01 -11.01 32.28
N ALA A 986 24.89 -11.83 33.34
CA ALA A 986 24.09 -13.05 33.36
C ALA A 986 22.61 -12.83 32.98
N ILE A 987 22.07 -11.63 33.24
CA ILE A 987 20.69 -11.26 32.88
C ILE A 987 20.51 -11.14 31.37
N PHE A 988 21.58 -10.81 30.63
CA PHE A 988 21.55 -10.58 29.18
C PHE A 988 22.04 -11.78 28.36
N ALA A 989 22.47 -12.87 29.00
CA ALA A 989 22.93 -14.05 28.28
C ALA A 989 21.81 -14.60 27.39
N ALA A 990 22.12 -14.89 26.11
CA ALA A 990 21.14 -15.40 25.16
C ALA A 990 20.57 -16.77 25.57
N ASN A 991 21.36 -17.58 26.27
CA ASN A 991 20.96 -18.88 26.80
C ASN A 991 21.76 -19.25 28.07
N ASP A 992 21.41 -20.38 28.70
CA ASP A 992 22.06 -20.84 29.93
C ASP A 992 23.53 -21.22 29.75
N GLU A 993 23.96 -21.62 28.56
CA GLU A 993 25.36 -21.94 28.28
C GLU A 993 26.22 -20.68 28.40
N ILE A 994 25.87 -19.59 27.72
CA ILE A 994 26.57 -18.31 27.82
C ILE A 994 26.54 -17.77 29.26
N LYS A 995 25.40 -17.94 29.93
CA LYS A 995 25.19 -17.53 31.33
C LYS A 995 26.22 -18.18 32.26
N GLN A 996 26.47 -19.47 32.09
CA GLN A 996 27.39 -20.25 32.92
C GLN A 996 28.86 -20.08 32.49
N ARG A 997 29.10 -19.98 31.17
CA ARG A 997 30.45 -19.88 30.59
C ARG A 997 31.17 -18.63 31.04
N GLU A 998 30.58 -17.46 30.80
CA GLU A 998 31.30 -16.18 30.92
C GLU A 998 30.45 -14.98 31.34
N ALA A 999 29.11 -15.03 31.25
CA ALA A 999 28.28 -13.85 31.50
C ALA A 999 28.41 -13.27 32.92
N TRP A 1000 28.79 -14.09 33.90
CA TRP A 1000 29.03 -13.65 35.28
C TRP A 1000 30.24 -12.72 35.42
N GLU A 1001 31.16 -12.68 34.45
CA GLU A 1001 32.28 -11.75 34.43
C GLU A 1001 31.88 -10.33 34.01
N TYR A 1002 30.68 -10.12 33.46
CA TYR A 1002 30.31 -8.84 32.86
C TYR A 1002 29.28 -8.07 33.67
N PHE A 1003 29.30 -6.75 33.51
CA PHE A 1003 28.32 -5.81 34.06
C PHE A 1003 27.94 -4.76 33.02
N ARG A 1004 26.66 -4.36 33.03
CA ARG A 1004 26.16 -3.23 32.25
C ARG A 1004 25.96 -2.02 33.16
N LEU A 1005 26.60 -0.92 32.83
CA LEU A 1005 26.42 0.39 33.47
C LEU A 1005 25.64 1.30 32.53
N CYS A 1006 24.75 2.15 33.06
CA CYS A 1006 23.91 3.06 32.29
C CYS A 1006 24.25 4.51 32.64
N PHE A 1007 24.51 5.35 31.63
CA PHE A 1007 24.82 6.77 31.83
C PHE A 1007 23.65 7.71 31.45
N ALA A 1008 22.44 7.15 31.27
CA ALA A 1008 21.25 7.92 30.90
C ALA A 1008 20.28 8.20 32.06
N ALA A 1009 20.24 7.34 33.08
CA ALA A 1009 19.16 7.34 34.07
C ALA A 1009 19.23 8.50 35.07
N GLU A 1010 20.44 8.88 35.48
CA GLU A 1010 20.67 9.86 36.54
C GLU A 1010 20.78 11.30 36.02
N GLU A 1011 20.68 12.28 36.91
CA GLU A 1011 21.06 13.66 36.59
C GLU A 1011 22.56 13.75 36.27
N GLU A 1012 22.96 14.66 35.38
CA GLU A 1012 24.36 14.75 34.94
C GLU A 1012 25.36 14.95 36.10
N LYS A 1013 24.95 15.67 37.16
CA LYS A 1013 25.76 15.87 38.37
C LYS A 1013 26.01 14.58 39.17
N ASN A 1014 25.09 13.62 39.08
CA ASN A 1014 25.18 12.34 39.79
C ASN A 1014 25.95 11.28 38.98
N ILE A 1015 26.19 11.51 37.68
CA ILE A 1015 26.92 10.57 36.82
C ILE A 1015 28.36 10.37 37.30
N GLU A 1016 29.03 11.48 37.65
CA GLU A 1016 30.40 11.44 38.18
C GLU A 1016 30.43 10.72 39.53
N LEU A 1017 29.54 11.10 40.46
CA LEU A 1017 29.41 10.47 41.78
C LEU A 1017 29.13 8.96 41.67
N ALA A 1018 28.22 8.54 40.78
CA ALA A 1018 27.92 7.13 40.58
C ALA A 1018 29.13 6.36 40.05
N ALA A 1019 29.91 6.96 39.15
CA ALA A 1019 31.13 6.35 38.63
C ALA A 1019 32.21 6.24 39.72
N GLU A 1020 32.42 7.30 40.52
CA GLU A 1020 33.37 7.31 41.64
C GLU A 1020 32.99 6.27 42.70
N SER A 1021 31.73 6.26 43.13
CA SER A 1021 31.21 5.26 44.10
C SER A 1021 31.34 3.83 43.56
N PHE A 1022 31.14 3.61 42.26
CA PHE A 1022 31.38 2.31 41.65
C PHE A 1022 32.85 1.92 41.73
N VAL A 1023 33.77 2.82 41.35
CA VAL A 1023 35.22 2.57 41.40
C VAL A 1023 35.66 2.23 42.81
N GLU A 1024 35.28 3.03 43.80
CA GLU A 1024 35.66 2.83 45.19
C GLU A 1024 35.00 1.57 45.77
N GLY A 1025 33.74 1.31 45.43
CA GLY A 1025 33.05 0.08 45.81
C GLY A 1025 33.71 -1.19 45.27
N VAL A 1026 34.17 -1.18 44.02
CA VAL A 1026 34.90 -2.29 43.41
C VAL A 1026 36.27 -2.48 44.08
N LYS A 1027 37.02 -1.40 44.34
CA LYS A 1027 38.30 -1.48 45.07
C LYS A 1027 38.10 -2.05 46.46
N GLY A 1028 37.12 -1.53 47.21
CA GLY A 1028 36.78 -2.00 48.56
C GLY A 1028 36.35 -3.47 48.57
N PHE A 1029 35.58 -3.91 47.57
CA PHE A 1029 35.24 -5.32 47.44
C PHE A 1029 36.48 -6.20 47.27
N TRP A 1030 37.47 -5.76 46.46
CA TRP A 1030 38.75 -6.46 46.28
C TRP A 1030 39.65 -6.46 47.53
N GLU A 1031 39.34 -5.68 48.56
CA GLU A 1031 40.01 -5.71 49.86
C GLU A 1031 39.40 -6.74 50.82
N VAL A 1032 38.21 -7.27 50.53
CA VAL A 1032 37.55 -8.30 51.36
C VAL A 1032 38.38 -9.58 51.39
N ARG A 1033 38.67 -10.07 52.59
CA ARG A 1033 39.40 -11.34 52.85
C ARG A 1033 38.59 -12.35 53.65
N ASP A 1034 37.53 -11.91 54.31
CA ASP A 1034 36.68 -12.77 55.12
C ASP A 1034 35.56 -13.40 54.26
N PRO A 1035 35.53 -14.74 54.11
CA PRO A 1035 34.47 -15.44 53.38
C PRO A 1035 33.05 -15.20 53.94
N GLU A 1036 32.90 -14.90 55.23
CA GLU A 1036 31.57 -14.70 55.84
C GLU A 1036 30.87 -13.45 55.32
N VAL A 1037 31.64 -12.42 54.95
CA VAL A 1037 31.09 -11.21 54.31
C VAL A 1037 30.40 -11.56 53.00
N VAL A 1038 31.06 -12.35 52.15
CA VAL A 1038 30.51 -12.78 50.85
C VAL A 1038 29.31 -13.70 51.02
N LYS A 1039 29.35 -14.63 51.99
CA LYS A 1039 28.20 -15.50 52.29
C LYS A 1039 26.97 -14.70 52.69
N LYS A 1040 27.13 -13.71 53.57
CA LYS A 1040 26.03 -12.84 54.01
C LYS A 1040 25.40 -12.08 52.85
N LEU A 1041 26.20 -11.51 51.95
CA LEU A 1041 25.70 -10.83 50.75
C LEU A 1041 24.88 -11.77 49.85
N LEU A 1042 25.29 -13.03 49.71
CA LEU A 1042 24.56 -14.02 48.92
C LEU A 1042 23.26 -14.50 49.59
N GLU A 1043 23.23 -14.55 50.93
CA GLU A 1043 22.01 -14.86 51.70
C GLU A 1043 20.98 -13.75 51.60
N GLU A 1044 21.40 -12.49 51.56
CA GLU A 1044 20.50 -11.34 51.38
C GLU A 1044 19.69 -11.47 50.07
N VAL A 1045 20.31 -11.91 48.98
CA VAL A 1045 19.61 -12.18 47.70
C VAL A 1045 18.60 -13.31 47.82
N LYS A 1046 18.98 -14.43 48.44
CA LYS A 1046 18.06 -15.57 48.63
C LYS A 1046 16.86 -15.19 49.51
N SER A 1047 17.09 -14.34 50.51
CA SER A 1047 16.03 -13.88 51.42
C SER A 1047 15.06 -12.90 50.77
N SER A 1048 15.53 -12.08 49.83
CA SER A 1048 14.68 -11.12 49.09
C SER A 1048 13.85 -11.82 48.01
N GLU A 1049 14.40 -12.81 47.31
CA GLU A 1049 13.66 -13.67 46.37
C GLU A 1049 12.53 -14.45 47.06
N ALA A 1050 12.78 -14.99 48.26
CA ALA A 1050 11.75 -15.67 49.07
C ALA A 1050 10.65 -14.72 49.58
N ARG A 1051 10.99 -13.45 49.90
CA ARG A 1051 10.00 -12.43 50.30
C ARG A 1051 9.13 -11.98 49.12
N GLN A 1052 9.69 -11.79 47.93
CA GLN A 1052 8.91 -11.42 46.73
C GLN A 1052 7.91 -12.50 46.31
N GLN A 1053 8.23 -13.79 46.47
CA GLN A 1053 7.27 -14.87 46.24
C GLN A 1053 6.14 -14.91 47.28
N GLY A 1054 6.38 -14.45 48.51
CA GLY A 1054 5.34 -14.29 49.54
C GLY A 1054 4.50 -13.01 49.40
N GLU A 1055 5.09 -11.90 48.92
CA GLU A 1055 4.43 -10.60 48.74
C GLU A 1055 3.69 -10.44 47.41
N MET A 1056 3.92 -11.30 46.41
CA MET A 1056 3.15 -11.34 45.15
C MET A 1056 1.66 -11.64 45.35
N VAL A 1057 1.24 -12.03 46.56
CA VAL A 1057 -0.19 -12.16 46.93
C VAL A 1057 -0.80 -10.79 47.26
N ASN A 1058 -0.03 -9.69 47.36
CA ASN A 1058 -0.55 -8.44 47.95
C ASN A 1058 -0.15 -7.09 47.29
N LEU A 1059 0.58 -7.06 46.17
CA LEU A 1059 1.03 -5.78 45.57
C LEU A 1059 0.87 -5.72 44.05
N ALA A 1060 -0.38 -5.52 43.61
CA ALA A 1060 -0.65 -4.67 42.47
C ALA A 1060 -0.21 -3.24 42.82
N GLY A 1061 1.04 -2.87 42.55
CA GLY A 1061 1.51 -1.52 42.85
C GLY A 1061 3.00 -1.33 42.59
N PHE A 1062 3.30 -0.30 41.80
CA PHE A 1062 4.63 0.30 41.58
C PHE A 1062 5.52 -0.28 40.46
N MET A 1063 5.20 0.18 39.25
CA MET A 1063 6.13 0.75 38.26
C MET A 1063 7.35 -0.08 37.82
N GLY A 1064 7.23 -0.70 36.64
CA GLY A 1064 8.37 -1.11 35.82
C GLY A 1064 8.73 -0.03 34.81
N CYS A 1065 9.95 0.51 34.91
CA CYS A 1065 10.58 1.47 33.99
C CYS A 1065 10.94 0.87 32.63
#